data_AF-A0AAD7SA31-F1
#
_entry.id   AF-A0AAD7SA31-F1
#
_cell.length_a   1.000
_cell.length_b   1.000
_cell.length_c   1.000
_cell.angle_alpha   90.00
_cell.angle_beta   90.00
_cell.angle_gamma   90.00
#
_symmetry.space_group_name_H-M   'P 1'
#
loop_
_entity.id
_entity.type
_entity.pdbx_description
1 polymer ?
#
loop_
_entity_poly.entity_id
_entity_poly.type
_entity_poly.pdbx_seq_one_letter_code
_entity_poly.pdbx_strand_id
1 'polypeptide(L)'
;MAECLAARLSAQEEQIRLLSQEVSGLRDGLCGDPGALSPLASTPELESLRSENEKLRYRILHLRRGLQAELDLEAQGREGAKKCPEKEKEKGKENVKNNHDQSQHAELHPKQLDKTKKKEKSEKSDKAKGDGVVGELNPWPGYVADRLQLYEELKRESDALLSKRAAESHPISVELPDGRSVEAQAWVTTPYQLACGISQGLADNAVIARVSGELWDLDRPLEKNCSLEVLRFDDEDAQAVYWHSSAHILGEAMERFYGGCLCYGPPIENGFYYDMYLEGQRGVSSAEFGNLEAICKSVVKDKQPFERLEISKETLLQMFRYNKFKCRILNEKVTTPTTTVYRCGPLIDLCRGPHVRHTGKIKAMKIYKNSSTYWEGRSDMETLQRVYGISFPDSKMLKEWERFQEEARNRDHRKIGKEQELFFFHDLSPGSCFFLPRGAFLYNTLTEFIREEYWRRGFQEVATPNIYNSKLWETSGHWQHYNDNMFSFPVEQDIFALKPMNCPGHCLMFSHRPRSWRELPLRLADFGVLHRNELSGTLSGLTRVRRFQQDDAHIFCTMEQIGSEMKGCLDFLRCVYAVFGFSFQLHLSTRPEKYLGDVAIWNQAEKELENSLNEFGEPWKLNPGDGAFYGPKIDIKIKDAIGRYHQCATIQLDFQLPIRFDLTFVGKDGDDKARPVIIHRAILGSVERMIAILTENYAGKWPLWLSPRQVMLVPVNPVCEEYAKKVCKQFVEAGFMADADLDSSCLLNKKIRNAQLAQYNFILVVGEKERVTDSVNVRTRDNKVHGELSVAEVLARLTLLRQSRCRSAEEEF
;
A
#
# COMPACT_ATOMS: atom_id res chain seq x y z
N MET A 1 35.18 13.34 -0.66
CA MET A 1 35.05 12.59 0.62
C MET A 1 35.47 11.14 0.48
N ALA A 2 35.33 10.53 -0.72
CA ALA A 2 35.76 9.17 -1.02
C ALA A 2 37.22 8.86 -0.63
N GLU A 3 38.19 9.74 -0.92
CA GLU A 3 39.61 9.50 -0.56
C GLU A 3 39.84 9.39 0.95
N CYS A 4 39.14 10.19 1.76
CA CYS A 4 39.22 10.14 3.22
C CYS A 4 38.60 8.85 3.78
N LEU A 5 37.49 8.39 3.18
CA LEU A 5 36.87 7.11 3.52
C LEU A 5 37.74 5.92 3.12
N ALA A 6 38.41 5.99 1.96
CA ALA A 6 39.35 4.97 1.50
C ALA A 6 40.58 4.86 2.41
N ALA A 7 41.16 5.99 2.84
CA ALA A 7 42.26 6.00 3.80
C ALA A 7 41.86 5.41 5.17
N ARG A 8 40.65 5.76 5.66
CA ARG A 8 40.11 5.22 6.91
C ARG A 8 39.80 3.72 6.80
N LEU A 9 39.30 3.27 5.65
CA LEU A 9 39.05 1.86 5.36
C LEU A 9 40.36 1.07 5.41
N SER A 10 41.40 1.53 4.71
CA SER A 10 42.72 0.88 4.69
C SER A 10 43.33 0.78 6.09
N ALA A 11 43.22 1.83 6.91
CA ALA A 11 43.70 1.80 8.30
C ALA A 11 42.96 0.76 9.17
N GLN A 12 41.64 0.60 8.97
CA GLN A 12 40.86 -0.40 9.71
C GLN A 12 41.10 -1.83 9.22
N GLU A 13 41.36 -2.02 7.92
CA GLU A 13 41.73 -3.32 7.35
C GLU A 13 43.04 -3.83 7.96
N GLU A 14 44.04 -2.97 8.12
CA GLU A 14 45.30 -3.33 8.77
C GLU A 14 45.12 -3.63 10.26
N GLN A 15 44.26 -2.85 10.95
CA GLN A 15 43.95 -3.11 12.37
C GLN A 15 43.27 -4.48 12.58
N ILE A 16 42.35 -4.88 11.69
CA ILE A 16 41.74 -6.23 11.75
C ILE A 16 42.77 -7.31 11.49
N ARG A 17 43.66 -7.11 10.51
CA ARG A 17 44.70 -8.08 10.19
C ARG A 17 45.59 -8.34 11.41
N LEU A 18 46.04 -7.29 12.10
CA LEU A 18 46.85 -7.40 13.32
C LEU A 18 46.09 -8.12 14.44
N LEU A 19 44.85 -7.69 14.72
CA LEU A 19 44.00 -8.34 15.75
C LEU A 19 43.66 -9.79 15.41
N SER A 20 43.48 -10.13 14.13
CA SER A 20 43.21 -11.52 13.71
C SER A 20 44.45 -12.40 13.83
N GLN A 21 45.65 -11.85 13.61
CA GLN A 21 46.91 -12.55 13.90
C GLN A 21 47.10 -12.79 15.40
N GLU A 22 46.77 -11.81 16.24
CA GLU A 22 46.85 -11.91 17.70
C GLU A 22 45.85 -12.94 18.27
N VAL A 23 44.61 -12.94 17.78
CA VAL A 23 43.60 -13.96 18.10
C VAL A 23 44.04 -15.37 17.67
N SER A 24 44.72 -15.50 16.52
CA SER A 24 45.27 -16.79 16.08
C SER A 24 46.44 -17.22 16.97
N GLY A 25 47.36 -16.31 17.30
CA GLY A 25 48.52 -16.59 18.15
C GLY A 25 48.13 -17.02 19.57
N LEU A 26 47.11 -16.40 20.16
CA LEU A 26 46.57 -16.80 21.47
C LEU A 26 45.85 -18.15 21.43
N ARG A 27 45.15 -18.47 20.33
CA ARG A 27 44.56 -19.79 20.11
C ARG A 27 45.65 -20.86 20.00
N ASP A 28 46.71 -20.59 19.24
CA ASP A 28 47.75 -21.57 18.94
C ASP A 28 48.71 -21.75 20.14
N GLY A 29 48.94 -20.71 20.95
CA GLY A 29 49.70 -20.77 22.21
C GLY A 29 49.01 -21.56 23.34
N LEU A 30 47.69 -21.78 23.25
CA LEU A 30 46.92 -22.66 24.15
C LEU A 30 46.99 -24.15 23.74
N CYS A 31 47.58 -24.49 22.59
CA CYS A 31 47.67 -25.85 22.03
C CYS A 31 49.07 -26.49 22.13
N GLY A 32 49.84 -26.15 23.17
CA GLY A 32 51.23 -26.61 23.35
C GLY A 32 51.44 -28.08 23.76
N ASP A 33 50.43 -28.96 23.73
CA ASP A 33 50.60 -30.39 24.02
C ASP A 33 49.77 -31.27 23.06
N PRO A 34 50.38 -32.14 22.22
CA PRO A 34 49.67 -32.91 21.20
C PRO A 34 48.78 -34.05 21.72
N GLY A 35 48.64 -34.22 23.04
CA GLY A 35 48.07 -35.43 23.65
C GLY A 35 46.70 -35.34 24.33
N ALA A 36 46.10 -34.15 24.49
CA ALA A 36 44.86 -34.01 25.29
C ALA A 36 43.70 -33.38 24.50
N LEU A 37 42.71 -34.20 24.14
CA LEU A 37 41.39 -33.73 23.71
C LEU A 37 40.63 -33.18 24.93
N SER A 38 40.69 -31.86 25.12
CA SER A 38 39.84 -31.10 26.05
C SER A 38 39.04 -30.06 25.26
N PRO A 39 37.75 -29.80 25.57
CA PRO A 39 36.98 -28.73 24.93
C PRO A 39 37.62 -27.37 25.25
N LEU A 40 37.90 -26.60 24.19
CA LEU A 40 38.45 -25.24 24.21
C LEU A 40 37.92 -24.41 25.38
N ALA A 41 38.73 -24.21 26.43
CA ALA A 41 38.46 -23.18 27.42
C ALA A 41 38.80 -21.82 26.80
N SER A 42 37.77 -21.04 26.43
CA SER A 42 37.92 -19.65 26.03
C SER A 42 38.31 -18.81 27.24
N THR A 43 39.44 -18.10 27.16
CA THR A 43 39.76 -17.10 28.18
C THR A 43 38.92 -15.84 27.94
N PRO A 44 38.51 -15.10 28.99
CA PRO A 44 37.79 -13.84 28.85
C PRO A 44 38.51 -12.81 27.95
N GLU A 45 39.85 -12.85 27.93
CA GLU A 45 40.69 -12.02 27.07
C GLU A 45 40.54 -12.42 25.59
N LEU A 46 40.50 -13.72 25.27
CA LEU A 46 40.29 -14.21 23.91
C LEU A 46 38.87 -13.90 23.41
N GLU A 47 37.86 -13.96 24.28
CA GLU A 47 36.49 -13.57 23.94
C GLU A 47 36.35 -12.07 23.72
N SER A 48 37.01 -11.25 24.54
CA SER A 48 37.06 -9.80 24.38
C SER A 48 37.69 -9.41 23.03
N LEU A 49 38.85 -10.00 22.69
CA LEU A 49 39.54 -9.75 21.42
C LEU A 49 38.73 -10.25 20.22
N ARG A 50 38.00 -11.37 20.34
CA ARG A 50 37.07 -11.85 19.30
C ARG A 50 35.92 -10.87 19.09
N SER A 51 35.31 -10.36 20.18
CA SER A 51 34.24 -9.37 20.12
C SER A 51 34.73 -8.06 19.49
N GLU A 52 35.95 -7.61 19.81
CA GLU A 52 36.54 -6.42 19.22
C GLU A 52 36.87 -6.60 17.74
N ASN A 53 37.40 -7.77 17.35
CA ASN A 53 37.64 -8.11 15.94
C ASN A 53 36.32 -8.12 15.14
N GLU A 54 35.24 -8.66 15.71
CA GLU A 54 33.92 -8.69 15.09
C GLU A 54 33.32 -7.28 14.91
N LYS A 55 33.44 -6.42 15.93
CA LYS A 55 33.02 -5.00 15.85
C LYS A 55 33.77 -4.24 14.75
N LEU A 56 35.08 -4.47 14.60
CA LEU A 56 35.87 -3.86 13.55
C LEU A 56 35.47 -4.38 12.15
N ARG A 57 35.21 -5.69 12.01
CA ARG A 57 34.71 -6.27 10.73
C ARG A 57 33.39 -5.64 10.32
N TYR A 58 32.49 -5.43 11.27
CA TYR A 58 31.22 -4.74 11.02
C TYR A 58 31.42 -3.28 10.60
N ARG A 59 32.36 -2.56 11.21
CA ARG A 59 32.68 -1.17 10.87
C ARG A 59 33.27 -1.03 9.46
N ILE A 60 34.11 -1.99 9.03
CA ILE A 60 34.63 -2.05 7.67
C ILE A 60 33.52 -2.26 6.64
N LEU A 61 32.55 -3.14 6.92
CA LEU A 61 31.42 -3.36 6.03
C LEU A 61 30.66 -2.05 5.77
N HIS A 62 30.46 -1.23 6.80
CA HIS A 62 29.84 0.09 6.69
C HIS A 62 30.71 1.09 5.93
N LEU A 63 32.02 1.14 6.19
CA LEU A 63 32.94 2.02 5.45
C LEU A 63 33.03 1.65 3.96
N ARG A 64 33.02 0.36 3.62
CA ARG A 64 33.00 -0.10 2.22
C ARG A 64 31.72 0.31 1.50
N ARG A 65 30.57 0.17 2.16
CA ARG A 65 29.27 0.61 1.63
C ARG A 65 29.22 2.14 1.46
N GLY A 66 29.73 2.89 2.43
CA GLY A 66 29.83 4.35 2.35
C GLY A 66 30.77 4.82 1.24
N LEU A 67 31.93 4.18 1.08
CA LEU A 67 32.87 4.46 0.00
C LEU A 67 32.26 4.16 -1.37
N GLN A 68 31.55 3.03 -1.51
CA GLN A 68 30.87 2.69 -2.76
C GLN A 68 29.80 3.72 -3.11
N ALA A 69 28.97 4.14 -2.15
CA ALA A 69 27.95 5.16 -2.37
C ALA A 69 28.55 6.51 -2.80
N GLU A 70 29.67 6.92 -2.20
CA GLU A 70 30.38 8.15 -2.60
C GLU A 70 31.00 8.04 -4.00
N LEU A 71 31.57 6.88 -4.35
CA LEU A 71 32.11 6.63 -5.69
C LEU A 71 31.01 6.61 -6.76
N ASP A 72 29.84 6.06 -6.44
CA ASP A 72 28.68 6.04 -7.32
C ASP A 72 28.12 7.46 -7.55
N LEU A 73 28.10 8.30 -6.52
CA LEU A 73 27.74 9.72 -6.62
C LEU A 73 28.76 10.52 -7.45
N GLU A 74 30.06 10.27 -7.29
CA GLU A 74 31.12 10.88 -8.12
C GLU A 74 31.04 10.42 -9.59
N ALA A 75 30.67 9.17 -9.84
CA ALA A 75 30.45 8.63 -11.18
C ALA A 75 29.22 9.27 -11.86
N GLN A 76 28.10 9.43 -11.14
CA GLN A 76 26.91 10.10 -11.64
C GLN A 76 27.14 11.59 -11.94
N GLY A 77 27.96 12.27 -11.11
CA GLY A 77 28.40 13.65 -11.36
C GLY A 77 29.26 13.80 -12.62
N ARG A 78 30.10 12.79 -12.93
CA ARG A 78 30.94 12.78 -14.15
C ARG A 78 30.17 12.41 -15.42
N GLU A 79 29.12 11.59 -15.33
CA GLU A 79 28.23 11.30 -16.47
C GLU A 79 27.31 12.47 -16.82
N GLY A 80 26.87 13.25 -15.81
CA GLY A 80 26.11 14.49 -16.03
C GLY A 80 26.92 15.58 -16.76
N ALA A 81 28.25 15.59 -16.62
CA ALA A 81 29.13 16.56 -17.26
C ALA A 81 29.58 16.16 -18.70
N LYS A 82 29.31 14.92 -19.16
CA LYS A 82 29.79 14.40 -20.46
C LYS A 82 28.76 14.40 -21.60
N LYS A 83 27.54 14.93 -21.40
CA LYS A 83 26.53 15.04 -22.47
C LYS A 83 26.30 16.48 -22.95
N CYS A 84 27.28 16.98 -23.70
CA CYS A 84 27.16 17.84 -24.89
C CYS A 84 28.45 17.59 -25.70
N PRO A 85 28.40 17.30 -27.02
CA PRO A 85 28.10 18.35 -27.99
C PRO A 85 27.47 17.94 -29.36
N GLU A 86 26.95 18.96 -30.02
CA GLU A 86 27.08 19.36 -31.45
C GLU A 86 26.58 18.53 -32.66
N LYS A 87 25.98 19.31 -33.57
CA LYS A 87 25.55 19.02 -34.94
C LYS A 87 26.74 19.06 -35.91
N GLU A 88 26.79 18.16 -36.90
CA GLU A 88 27.05 18.42 -38.34
C GLU A 88 27.01 17.09 -39.14
N LYS A 89 26.11 16.96 -40.13
CA LYS A 89 26.30 17.00 -41.62
C LYS A 89 27.10 15.84 -42.24
N GLU A 90 26.43 15.05 -43.09
CA GLU A 90 26.82 14.57 -44.44
C GLU A 90 25.75 13.57 -44.95
N LYS A 91 24.85 13.91 -45.89
CA LYS A 91 24.93 13.79 -47.36
C LYS A 91 25.57 12.49 -47.92
N GLY A 92 24.70 11.64 -48.51
CA GLY A 92 24.83 11.29 -49.92
C GLY A 92 24.80 9.81 -50.33
N LYS A 93 23.83 9.51 -51.23
CA LYS A 93 23.83 8.48 -52.31
C LYS A 93 23.63 7.00 -51.91
N GLU A 94 22.98 6.13 -52.68
CA GLU A 94 22.18 6.16 -53.92
C GLU A 94 21.49 4.78 -54.03
N ASN A 95 20.30 4.77 -54.64
CA ASN A 95 19.66 3.72 -55.46
C ASN A 95 20.04 2.22 -55.27
N VAL A 96 19.04 1.33 -55.25
CA VAL A 96 18.48 0.69 -56.46
C VAL A 96 17.27 -0.20 -56.09
N LYS A 97 16.30 -0.16 -57.01
CA LYS A 97 15.02 -0.86 -57.12
C LYS A 97 15.12 -2.40 -57.10
N ASN A 98 14.07 -3.09 -56.66
CA ASN A 98 13.28 -3.95 -57.57
C ASN A 98 11.95 -4.42 -56.97
N ASN A 99 10.98 -4.52 -57.88
CA ASN A 99 9.55 -4.84 -57.77
C ASN A 99 9.26 -6.36 -57.90
N HIS A 100 7.97 -6.68 -57.77
CA HIS A 100 7.21 -7.89 -58.18
C HIS A 100 7.21 -9.07 -57.20
N ASP A 101 6.12 -9.83 -57.01
CA ASP A 101 4.71 -9.82 -57.47
C ASP A 101 3.95 -10.81 -56.53
N GLN A 102 2.74 -10.52 -56.05
CA GLN A 102 1.43 -11.06 -56.48
C GLN A 102 1.13 -12.58 -56.45
N SER A 103 -0.17 -12.84 -56.18
CA SER A 103 -1.01 -14.06 -56.17
C SER A 103 -1.02 -14.89 -54.88
N GLN A 104 -2.13 -15.01 -54.11
CA GLN A 104 -3.48 -15.56 -54.36
C GLN A 104 -3.49 -17.05 -54.71
N HIS A 105 -4.10 -17.88 -53.85
CA HIS A 105 -5.26 -18.72 -54.20
C HIS A 105 -5.89 -19.40 -52.97
N ALA A 106 -7.21 -19.54 -53.05
CA ALA A 106 -8.13 -20.12 -52.10
C ALA A 106 -8.58 -21.53 -52.54
N GLU A 107 -9.52 -22.09 -51.76
CA GLU A 107 -10.45 -23.22 -52.03
C GLU A 107 -10.05 -24.60 -51.47
N LEU A 108 -10.94 -25.51 -51.05
CA LEU A 108 -12.34 -25.56 -50.58
C LEU A 108 -12.58 -27.02 -50.08
N HIS A 109 -13.59 -27.18 -49.22
CA HIS A 109 -14.16 -28.40 -48.60
C HIS A 109 -14.58 -29.56 -49.54
N PRO A 110 -14.92 -30.79 -49.04
CA PRO A 110 -16.35 -31.12 -48.78
C PRO A 110 -16.72 -32.18 -47.69
N LYS A 111 -17.87 -31.93 -47.03
CA LYS A 111 -19.05 -32.82 -46.70
C LYS A 111 -18.90 -34.05 -45.77
N GLN A 112 -19.93 -34.57 -45.06
CA GLN A 112 -21.22 -34.18 -44.42
C GLN A 112 -21.90 -35.49 -43.90
N LEU A 113 -22.97 -35.39 -43.06
CA LEU A 113 -24.03 -36.37 -42.67
C LEU A 113 -23.89 -37.01 -41.24
N ASP A 114 -24.90 -37.13 -40.36
CA ASP A 114 -26.34 -36.76 -40.37
C ASP A 114 -26.98 -36.84 -38.94
N LYS A 115 -28.01 -35.99 -38.67
CA LYS A 115 -29.27 -36.15 -37.86
C LYS A 115 -29.25 -36.59 -36.36
N THR A 116 -30.13 -36.12 -35.42
CA THR A 116 -31.54 -35.65 -35.51
C THR A 116 -32.08 -35.01 -34.19
N LYS A 117 -33.07 -34.07 -34.32
CA LYS A 117 -34.27 -33.72 -33.46
C LYS A 117 -34.05 -33.04 -32.08
N LYS A 118 -34.83 -32.06 -31.58
CA LYS A 118 -36.11 -31.34 -31.88
C LYS A 118 -36.10 -30.05 -31.00
N LYS A 119 -36.16 -28.81 -31.52
CA LYS A 119 -37.31 -27.89 -31.70
C LYS A 119 -38.36 -27.84 -30.57
N GLU A 120 -38.45 -26.68 -29.89
CA GLU A 120 -39.69 -25.91 -29.74
C GLU A 120 -39.42 -24.39 -29.65
N LYS A 121 -40.39 -23.61 -30.15
CA LYS A 121 -40.30 -22.24 -30.68
C LYS A 121 -40.58 -21.15 -29.62
N SER A 122 -40.04 -19.95 -29.86
CA SER A 122 -40.87 -18.73 -29.88
C SER A 122 -40.33 -17.75 -30.93
N GLU A 123 -41.27 -17.11 -31.62
CA GLU A 123 -41.10 -16.34 -32.85
C GLU A 123 -40.75 -14.86 -32.60
N LYS A 124 -40.09 -14.27 -33.60
CA LYS A 124 -39.71 -12.86 -33.73
C LYS A 124 -40.91 -11.97 -34.11
N SER A 125 -40.85 -10.72 -33.65
CA SER A 125 -41.30 -9.50 -34.33
C SER A 125 -40.58 -8.32 -33.63
N ASP A 126 -40.11 -7.23 -34.24
CA ASP A 126 -39.89 -6.83 -35.62
C ASP A 126 -38.90 -5.65 -35.55
N LYS A 127 -38.10 -5.42 -36.59
CA LYS A 127 -37.11 -4.34 -36.64
C LYS A 127 -37.79 -2.99 -36.88
N ALA A 128 -37.62 -2.05 -35.95
CA ALA A 128 -37.68 -0.62 -36.23
C ALA A 128 -36.27 -0.02 -36.17
N LYS A 129 -35.84 0.65 -37.25
CA LYS A 129 -34.60 1.42 -37.33
C LYS A 129 -34.73 2.66 -36.45
N GLY A 130 -33.87 2.79 -35.45
CA GLY A 130 -33.62 4.00 -34.67
C GLY A 130 -32.22 3.91 -34.09
N ASP A 131 -31.48 5.02 -34.12
CA ASP A 131 -30.09 5.18 -33.70
C ASP A 131 -29.92 5.10 -32.17
N GLY A 132 -30.52 4.09 -31.54
CA GLY A 132 -30.44 3.86 -30.09
C GLY A 132 -29.15 3.15 -29.71
N VAL A 133 -28.38 3.76 -28.80
CA VAL A 133 -27.31 3.06 -28.08
C VAL A 133 -27.94 1.85 -27.38
N VAL A 134 -27.44 0.65 -27.70
CA VAL A 134 -27.98 -0.62 -27.19
C VAL A 134 -27.95 -0.60 -25.67
N GLY A 135 -29.12 -0.53 -25.01
CA GLY A 135 -29.27 -0.73 -23.56
C GLY A 135 -29.87 0.43 -22.75
N GLU A 136 -30.16 1.60 -23.33
CA GLU A 136 -30.84 2.68 -22.59
C GLU A 136 -32.33 2.38 -22.34
N LEU A 137 -32.87 2.85 -21.20
CA LEU A 137 -34.31 2.84 -20.96
C LEU A 137 -34.99 3.73 -22.01
N ASN A 138 -36.09 3.24 -22.59
CA ASN A 138 -36.93 4.03 -23.48
C ASN A 138 -38.41 3.66 -23.27
N PRO A 139 -39.24 4.56 -22.73
CA PRO A 139 -38.94 5.94 -22.35
C PRO A 139 -38.07 6.06 -21.08
N TRP A 140 -37.44 7.21 -20.90
CA TRP A 140 -36.77 7.55 -19.63
C TRP A 140 -37.77 7.67 -18.48
N PRO A 141 -37.32 7.55 -17.21
CA PRO A 141 -38.17 7.74 -16.06
C PRO A 141 -38.85 9.12 -16.06
N GLY A 142 -40.16 9.15 -15.74
CA GLY A 142 -40.97 10.37 -15.82
C GLY A 142 -40.47 11.53 -14.95
N TYR A 143 -39.77 11.24 -13.85
CA TYR A 143 -39.20 12.27 -12.97
C TYR A 143 -38.15 13.16 -13.66
N VAL A 144 -37.51 12.68 -14.74
CA VAL A 144 -36.48 13.45 -15.46
C VAL A 144 -37.10 14.68 -16.12
N ALA A 145 -38.27 14.53 -16.73
CA ALA A 145 -38.98 15.64 -17.37
C ALA A 145 -39.47 16.69 -16.35
N ASP A 146 -40.11 16.24 -15.27
CA ASP A 146 -40.57 17.11 -14.18
C ASP A 146 -39.42 17.93 -13.58
N ARG A 147 -38.27 17.27 -13.32
CA ARG A 147 -37.07 17.88 -12.72
C ARG A 147 -36.47 18.94 -13.64
N LEU A 148 -36.40 18.65 -14.94
CA LEU A 148 -35.88 19.59 -15.94
C LEU A 148 -36.77 20.82 -16.12
N GLN A 149 -38.09 20.64 -16.16
CA GLN A 149 -39.02 21.77 -16.25
C GLN A 149 -38.83 22.74 -15.09
N LEU A 150 -38.80 22.22 -13.85
CA LEU A 150 -38.59 23.04 -12.66
C LEU A 150 -37.21 23.72 -12.68
N TYR A 151 -36.17 23.03 -13.15
CA TYR A 151 -34.84 23.63 -13.27
C TYR A 151 -34.82 24.80 -14.26
N GLU A 152 -35.46 24.67 -15.43
CA GLU A 152 -35.49 25.75 -16.43
C GLU A 152 -36.23 27.00 -15.93
N GLU A 153 -37.26 26.83 -15.10
CA GLU A 153 -37.94 27.94 -14.43
C GLU A 153 -37.00 28.66 -13.45
N LEU A 154 -36.33 27.91 -12.57
CA LEU A 154 -35.38 28.44 -11.58
C LEU A 154 -34.13 29.06 -12.23
N LYS A 155 -33.66 28.47 -13.33
CA LYS A 155 -32.52 28.97 -14.10
C LYS A 155 -32.80 30.35 -14.66
N ARG A 156 -34.01 30.56 -15.21
CA ARG A 156 -34.43 31.86 -15.75
C ARG A 156 -34.48 32.94 -14.67
N GLU A 157 -34.97 32.59 -13.48
CA GLU A 157 -34.97 33.51 -12.33
C GLU A 157 -33.55 33.85 -11.88
N SER A 158 -32.67 32.85 -11.77
CA SER A 158 -31.27 33.04 -11.40
C SER A 158 -30.50 33.89 -12.41
N ASP A 159 -30.70 33.65 -13.71
CA ASP A 159 -30.06 34.42 -14.78
C ASP A 159 -30.52 35.88 -14.80
N ALA A 160 -31.80 36.13 -14.49
CA ALA A 160 -32.30 37.49 -14.33
C ALA A 160 -31.65 38.21 -13.13
N LEU A 161 -31.42 37.50 -12.01
CA LEU A 161 -30.72 38.04 -10.85
C LEU A 161 -29.23 38.31 -11.15
N LEU A 162 -28.55 37.38 -11.80
CA LEU A 162 -27.15 37.55 -12.21
C LEU A 162 -27.00 38.72 -13.19
N SER A 163 -27.93 38.87 -14.14
CA SER A 163 -27.94 39.99 -15.08
C SER A 163 -28.10 41.34 -14.38
N LYS A 164 -28.93 41.41 -13.32
CA LYS A 164 -29.05 42.61 -12.49
C LYS A 164 -27.76 42.94 -11.74
N ARG A 165 -27.11 41.94 -11.13
CA ARG A 165 -25.81 42.13 -10.45
C ARG A 165 -24.71 42.54 -11.43
N ALA A 166 -24.68 41.97 -12.63
CA ALA A 166 -23.75 42.35 -13.68
C ALA A 166 -23.97 43.80 -14.18
N ALA A 167 -25.22 44.29 -14.17
CA ALA A 167 -25.52 45.69 -14.47
C ALA A 167 -25.00 46.66 -13.38
N GLU A 168 -24.85 46.19 -12.15
CA GLU A 168 -24.24 46.90 -11.01
C GLU A 168 -22.73 46.58 -10.88
N SER A 169 -22.10 46.11 -11.96
CA SER A 169 -20.67 45.76 -11.95
C SER A 169 -19.78 46.96 -11.65
N HIS A 170 -18.69 46.69 -10.95
CA HIS A 170 -17.64 47.65 -10.65
C HIS A 170 -16.27 47.02 -10.92
N PRO A 171 -15.23 47.84 -11.17
CA PRO A 171 -13.87 47.36 -11.34
C PRO A 171 -13.40 46.59 -10.09
N ILE A 172 -12.70 45.49 -10.32
CA ILE A 172 -12.02 44.68 -9.31
C ILE A 172 -10.60 44.36 -9.78
N SER A 173 -9.72 44.16 -8.81
CA SER A 173 -8.32 43.78 -9.02
C SER A 173 -8.16 42.28 -8.75
N VAL A 174 -7.56 41.57 -9.71
CA VAL A 174 -7.28 40.13 -9.62
C VAL A 174 -5.78 39.91 -9.61
N GLU A 175 -5.26 39.33 -8.53
CA GLU A 175 -3.85 39.01 -8.40
C GLU A 175 -3.55 37.60 -8.94
N LEU A 176 -2.57 37.49 -9.84
CA LEU A 176 -2.11 36.23 -10.42
C LEU A 176 -0.91 35.67 -9.63
N PRO A 177 -0.56 34.37 -9.79
CA PRO A 177 0.52 33.75 -9.02
C PRO A 177 1.91 34.33 -9.29
N ASP A 178 2.09 35.03 -10.41
CA ASP A 178 3.34 35.73 -10.76
C ASP A 178 3.44 37.14 -10.15
N GLY A 179 2.50 37.51 -9.28
CA GLY A 179 2.41 38.82 -8.62
C GLY A 179 1.84 39.92 -9.51
N ARG A 180 1.41 39.62 -10.75
CA ARG A 180 0.76 40.61 -11.61
C ARG A 180 -0.69 40.82 -11.18
N SER A 181 -1.14 42.06 -11.28
CA SER A 181 -2.54 42.42 -11.08
C SER A 181 -3.22 42.67 -12.42
N VAL A 182 -4.39 42.05 -12.62
CA VAL A 182 -5.21 42.21 -13.82
C VAL A 182 -6.53 42.88 -13.43
N GLU A 183 -6.95 43.87 -14.22
CA GLU A 183 -8.26 44.50 -14.04
C GLU A 183 -9.38 43.58 -14.55
N ALA A 184 -10.43 43.45 -13.76
CA ALA A 184 -11.62 42.66 -14.06
C ALA A 184 -12.89 43.42 -13.61
N GLN A 185 -14.06 42.94 -14.01
CA GLN A 185 -15.36 43.51 -13.63
C GLN A 185 -16.12 42.53 -12.75
N ALA A 186 -16.57 42.98 -11.59
CA ALA A 186 -17.36 42.16 -10.67
C ALA A 186 -18.64 41.67 -11.36
N TRP A 187 -19.02 40.41 -11.10
CA TRP A 187 -20.20 39.72 -11.67
C TRP A 187 -20.19 39.54 -13.20
N VAL A 188 -19.11 39.93 -13.88
CA VAL A 188 -18.97 39.82 -15.35
C VAL A 188 -17.78 38.97 -15.73
N THR A 189 -16.60 39.28 -15.18
CA THR A 189 -15.36 38.58 -15.54
C THR A 189 -15.29 37.22 -14.86
N THR A 190 -14.97 36.17 -15.62
CA THR A 190 -14.81 34.81 -15.10
C THR A 190 -13.33 34.38 -15.10
N PRO A 191 -12.95 33.41 -14.24
CA PRO A 191 -11.61 32.79 -14.31
C PRO A 191 -11.25 32.27 -15.70
N TYR A 192 -12.21 31.70 -16.43
CA TYR A 192 -11.98 31.21 -17.79
C TYR A 192 -11.60 32.34 -18.77
N GLN A 193 -12.29 33.49 -18.71
CA GLN A 193 -11.98 34.63 -19.56
C GLN A 193 -10.57 35.18 -19.29
N LEU A 194 -10.17 35.24 -18.03
CA LEU A 194 -8.82 35.63 -17.64
C LEU A 194 -7.78 34.61 -18.13
N ALA A 195 -8.06 33.31 -18.01
CA ALA A 195 -7.19 32.26 -18.54
C ALA A 195 -7.02 32.37 -20.07
N CYS A 196 -8.10 32.64 -20.82
CA CYS A 196 -8.04 32.89 -22.26
C CYS A 196 -7.19 34.13 -22.59
N GLY A 197 -7.30 35.19 -21.79
CA GLY A 197 -6.49 36.40 -21.93
C GLY A 197 -4.99 36.17 -21.73
N ILE A 198 -4.61 35.20 -20.89
CA ILE A 198 -3.22 34.78 -20.68
C ILE A 198 -2.74 33.92 -21.84
N SER A 199 -3.42 32.79 -22.10
CA SER A 199 -3.18 31.96 -23.29
C SER A 199 -4.30 30.96 -23.51
N GLN A 200 -4.61 30.66 -24.78
CA GLN A 200 -5.59 29.64 -25.13
C GLN A 200 -5.19 28.25 -24.59
N GLY A 201 -3.89 27.93 -24.61
CA GLY A 201 -3.38 26.65 -24.09
C GLY A 201 -3.60 26.48 -22.59
N LEU A 202 -3.53 27.56 -21.81
CA LEU A 202 -3.86 27.52 -20.37
C LEU A 202 -5.36 27.28 -20.18
N ALA A 203 -6.22 28.03 -20.88
CA ALA A 203 -7.67 27.90 -20.79
C ALA A 203 -8.19 26.51 -21.21
N ASP A 204 -7.59 25.94 -22.25
CA ASP A 204 -7.97 24.61 -22.76
C ASP A 204 -7.56 23.49 -21.81
N ASN A 205 -6.45 23.64 -21.08
CA ASN A 205 -5.98 22.66 -20.10
C ASN A 205 -6.45 22.93 -18.66
N ALA A 206 -7.06 24.08 -18.40
CA ALA A 206 -7.64 24.42 -17.11
C ALA A 206 -8.77 23.44 -16.74
N VAL A 207 -8.72 22.93 -15.50
CA VAL A 207 -9.75 22.07 -14.92
C VAL A 207 -10.66 22.90 -14.02
N ILE A 208 -10.07 23.68 -13.12
CA ILE A 208 -10.76 24.51 -12.14
C ILE A 208 -9.93 25.75 -11.78
N ALA A 209 -10.51 26.71 -11.06
CA ALA A 209 -9.77 27.84 -10.48
C ALA A 209 -9.78 27.78 -8.95
N ARG A 210 -8.78 28.40 -8.32
CA ARG A 210 -8.74 28.73 -6.89
C ARG A 210 -8.82 30.24 -6.76
N VAL A 211 -9.85 30.74 -6.07
CA VAL A 211 -10.14 32.16 -5.90
C VAL A 211 -10.05 32.48 -4.40
N SER A 212 -9.04 33.27 -4.00
CA SER A 212 -8.77 33.61 -2.59
C SER A 212 -8.70 32.40 -1.65
N GLY A 213 -8.15 31.27 -2.14
CA GLY A 213 -8.01 30.02 -1.40
C GLY A 213 -9.17 29.03 -1.55
N GLU A 214 -10.30 29.42 -2.14
CA GLU A 214 -11.47 28.55 -2.35
C GLU A 214 -11.53 28.02 -3.79
N LEU A 215 -11.95 26.76 -3.98
CA LEU A 215 -12.15 26.21 -5.31
C LEU A 215 -13.39 26.82 -5.98
N TRP A 216 -13.27 27.18 -7.26
CA TRP A 216 -14.21 28.03 -7.97
C TRP A 216 -14.40 27.59 -9.42
N ASP A 217 -15.65 27.45 -9.87
CA ASP A 217 -15.96 27.08 -11.26
C ASP A 217 -15.39 28.10 -12.25
N LEU A 218 -14.83 27.60 -13.35
CA LEU A 218 -14.17 28.45 -14.35
C LEU A 218 -15.12 29.46 -15.01
N ASP A 219 -16.41 29.15 -15.09
CA ASP A 219 -17.45 30.01 -15.65
C ASP A 219 -18.20 30.84 -14.59
N ARG A 220 -17.89 30.67 -13.30
CA ARG A 220 -18.54 31.45 -12.24
C ARG A 220 -17.90 32.85 -12.18
N PRO A 221 -18.67 33.94 -12.31
CA PRO A 221 -18.13 35.30 -12.25
C PRO A 221 -17.43 35.60 -10.92
N LEU A 222 -16.40 36.44 -10.99
CA LEU A 222 -15.70 36.95 -9.82
C LEU A 222 -16.52 38.05 -9.15
N GLU A 223 -16.64 38.01 -7.82
CA GLU A 223 -17.56 38.89 -7.08
C GLU A 223 -16.85 40.10 -6.44
N LYS A 224 -15.54 39.98 -6.18
CA LYS A 224 -14.72 40.96 -5.45
C LYS A 224 -13.24 40.81 -5.80
N ASN A 225 -12.41 41.73 -5.30
CA ASN A 225 -10.95 41.60 -5.37
C ASN A 225 -10.50 40.25 -4.81
N CYS A 226 -9.64 39.56 -5.53
CA CYS A 226 -9.23 38.20 -5.19
C CYS A 226 -7.87 37.84 -5.78
N SER A 227 -7.25 36.80 -5.22
CA SER A 227 -6.17 36.09 -5.89
C SER A 227 -6.76 34.98 -6.76
N LEU A 228 -6.20 34.76 -7.95
CA LEU A 228 -6.66 33.75 -8.89
C LEU A 228 -5.51 32.82 -9.26
N GLU A 229 -5.72 31.52 -9.06
CA GLU A 229 -4.84 30.47 -9.55
C GLU A 229 -5.65 29.53 -10.46
N VAL A 230 -5.11 29.23 -11.64
CA VAL A 230 -5.74 28.30 -12.59
C VAL A 230 -5.11 26.92 -12.42
N LEU A 231 -5.90 25.96 -11.94
CA LEU A 231 -5.45 24.60 -11.65
C LEU A 231 -5.66 23.69 -12.87
N ARG A 232 -4.65 22.88 -13.17
CA ARG A 232 -4.72 21.84 -14.21
C ARG A 232 -4.70 20.46 -13.54
N PHE A 233 -4.80 19.40 -14.34
CA PHE A 233 -4.93 18.04 -13.83
C PHE A 233 -3.71 17.51 -13.03
N ASP A 234 -2.59 18.24 -13.03
CA ASP A 234 -1.40 17.92 -12.22
C ASP A 234 -1.57 18.26 -10.72
N ASP A 235 -2.59 19.04 -10.36
CA ASP A 235 -2.92 19.41 -8.98
C ASP A 235 -3.94 18.45 -8.35
N GLU A 236 -3.77 18.11 -7.06
CA GLU A 236 -4.64 17.15 -6.34
C GLU A 236 -6.10 17.65 -6.22
N ASP A 237 -6.31 18.94 -5.96
CA ASP A 237 -7.65 19.53 -5.86
C ASP A 237 -8.35 19.50 -7.23
N ALA A 238 -7.60 19.77 -8.30
CA ALA A 238 -8.10 19.68 -9.66
C ALA A 238 -8.46 18.24 -10.06
N GLN A 239 -7.66 17.24 -9.68
CA GLN A 239 -7.97 15.83 -9.90
C GLN A 239 -9.27 15.43 -9.20
N ALA A 240 -9.45 15.85 -7.94
CA ALA A 240 -10.67 15.59 -7.19
C ALA A 240 -11.92 16.18 -7.88
N VAL A 241 -11.86 17.45 -8.32
CA VAL A 241 -12.97 18.10 -9.06
C VAL A 241 -13.22 17.41 -10.42
N TYR A 242 -12.16 17.01 -11.11
CA TYR A 242 -12.24 16.31 -12.38
C TYR A 242 -12.95 14.95 -12.25
N TRP A 243 -12.55 14.15 -11.26
CA TRP A 243 -13.19 12.87 -10.97
C TRP A 243 -14.60 13.04 -10.41
N HIS A 244 -14.86 14.08 -9.64
CA HIS A 244 -16.22 14.40 -9.19
C HIS A 244 -17.16 14.71 -10.36
N SER A 245 -16.69 15.48 -11.34
CA SER A 245 -17.43 15.73 -12.59
C SER A 245 -17.62 14.45 -13.41
N SER A 246 -16.65 13.54 -13.36
CA SER A 246 -16.74 12.23 -14.01
C SER A 246 -17.77 11.32 -13.32
N ALA A 247 -17.93 11.44 -12.00
CA ALA A 247 -19.00 10.78 -11.27
C ALA A 247 -20.36 11.23 -11.82
N HIS A 248 -20.60 12.52 -12.02
CA HIS A 248 -21.89 12.99 -12.57
C HIS A 248 -22.19 12.39 -13.95
N ILE A 249 -21.20 12.27 -14.84
CA ILE A 249 -21.37 11.58 -16.13
C ILE A 249 -21.81 10.12 -15.93
N LEU A 250 -21.19 9.42 -14.97
CA LEU A 250 -21.59 8.05 -14.63
C LEU A 250 -23.00 8.01 -14.01
N GLY A 251 -23.35 8.97 -13.15
CA GLY A 251 -24.68 9.09 -12.55
C GLY A 251 -25.77 9.24 -13.61
N GLU A 252 -25.53 10.08 -14.62
CA GLU A 252 -26.42 10.22 -15.78
C GLU A 252 -26.57 8.90 -16.54
N ALA A 253 -25.46 8.22 -16.82
CA ALA A 253 -25.49 6.93 -17.49
C ALA A 253 -26.26 5.87 -16.68
N MET A 254 -26.15 5.90 -15.35
CA MET A 254 -26.87 5.02 -14.44
C MET A 254 -28.37 5.32 -14.37
N GLU A 255 -28.78 6.61 -14.34
CA GLU A 255 -30.19 7.00 -14.46
C GLU A 255 -30.79 6.52 -15.80
N ARG A 256 -30.06 6.71 -16.92
CA ARG A 256 -30.52 6.30 -18.26
C ARG A 256 -30.59 4.78 -18.44
N PHE A 257 -29.67 4.01 -17.85
CA PHE A 257 -29.59 2.57 -18.05
C PHE A 257 -30.43 1.77 -17.05
N TYR A 258 -30.42 2.16 -15.77
CA TYR A 258 -31.10 1.40 -14.72
C TYR A 258 -32.36 2.09 -14.17
N GLY A 259 -32.46 3.42 -14.28
CA GLY A 259 -33.60 4.18 -13.74
C GLY A 259 -33.67 4.25 -12.22
N GLY A 260 -32.61 3.86 -11.51
CA GLY A 260 -32.54 3.85 -10.05
C GLY A 260 -32.42 5.23 -9.42
N CYS A 261 -32.48 5.28 -8.09
CA CYS A 261 -32.29 6.51 -7.33
C CYS A 261 -30.80 6.71 -7.01
N LEU A 262 -30.20 7.77 -7.56
CA LEU A 262 -28.83 8.16 -7.25
C LEU A 262 -28.67 8.60 -5.79
N CYS A 263 -27.54 8.24 -5.18
CA CYS A 263 -27.21 8.52 -3.79
C CYS A 263 -25.97 9.42 -3.71
N TYR A 264 -24.79 8.84 -3.44
CA TYR A 264 -23.52 9.54 -3.28
C TYR A 264 -22.58 9.28 -4.47
N GLY A 265 -21.94 10.33 -4.97
CA GLY A 265 -20.96 10.26 -6.06
C GLY A 265 -19.65 11.01 -5.80
N PRO A 266 -18.89 10.70 -4.73
CA PRO A 266 -17.68 11.45 -4.40
C PRO A 266 -16.48 11.03 -5.28
N PRO A 267 -15.51 11.94 -5.47
CA PRO A 267 -14.18 11.53 -5.90
C PRO A 267 -13.50 10.72 -4.80
N ILE A 268 -12.57 9.85 -5.20
CA ILE A 268 -11.68 9.09 -4.32
C ILE A 268 -10.25 9.22 -4.81
N GLU A 269 -9.30 8.77 -4.01
CA GLU A 269 -7.91 8.66 -4.46
C GLU A 269 -7.85 7.77 -5.72
N ASN A 270 -7.36 8.32 -6.83
CA ASN A 270 -7.30 7.68 -8.15
C ASN A 270 -8.66 7.28 -8.76
N GLY A 271 -9.69 8.11 -8.61
CA GLY A 271 -10.94 7.94 -9.38
C GLY A 271 -12.18 8.45 -8.68
N PHE A 272 -13.29 7.75 -8.88
CA PHE A 272 -14.59 8.09 -8.28
C PHE A 272 -15.46 6.83 -8.16
N TYR A 273 -16.55 6.95 -7.41
CA TYR A 273 -17.64 5.98 -7.48
C TYR A 273 -19.00 6.70 -7.49
N TYR A 274 -20.04 5.96 -7.88
CA TYR A 274 -21.43 6.38 -7.66
C TYR A 274 -22.24 5.26 -7.02
N ASP A 275 -22.98 5.63 -5.98
CA ASP A 275 -23.97 4.79 -5.33
C ASP A 275 -25.35 5.04 -5.92
N MET A 276 -26.06 3.96 -6.22
CA MET A 276 -27.44 3.99 -6.68
C MET A 276 -28.26 2.92 -5.99
N TYR A 277 -29.47 3.29 -5.61
CA TYR A 277 -30.48 2.35 -5.15
C TYR A 277 -31.30 1.85 -6.34
N LEU A 278 -31.41 0.53 -6.45
CA LEU A 278 -32.25 -0.14 -7.44
C LEU A 278 -33.44 -0.79 -6.73
N GLU A 279 -34.64 -0.51 -7.23
CA GLU A 279 -35.83 -1.22 -6.79
C GLU A 279 -35.87 -2.62 -7.41
N GLY A 280 -36.17 -3.63 -6.58
CA GLY A 280 -36.06 -5.04 -6.94
C GLY A 280 -34.64 -5.57 -6.76
N GLN A 281 -34.47 -6.89 -6.62
CA GLN A 281 -33.18 -7.54 -6.36
C GLN A 281 -32.19 -7.50 -7.56
N ARG A 282 -32.30 -6.52 -8.46
CA ARG A 282 -31.40 -6.34 -9.60
C ARG A 282 -30.09 -5.72 -9.11
N GLY A 283 -28.99 -6.47 -9.25
CA GLY A 283 -27.64 -5.96 -9.03
C GLY A 283 -27.00 -5.41 -10.30
N VAL A 284 -25.93 -4.64 -10.15
CA VAL A 284 -25.05 -4.26 -11.27
C VAL A 284 -24.15 -5.45 -11.61
N SER A 285 -23.96 -5.74 -12.90
CA SER A 285 -23.04 -6.78 -13.37
C SER A 285 -21.88 -6.20 -14.18
N SER A 286 -20.69 -6.81 -14.08
CA SER A 286 -19.53 -6.41 -14.89
C SER A 286 -19.74 -6.57 -16.40
N ALA A 287 -20.69 -7.43 -16.82
CA ALA A 287 -21.10 -7.58 -18.21
C ALA A 287 -21.79 -6.31 -18.76
N GLU A 288 -22.33 -5.45 -17.90
CA GLU A 288 -23.04 -4.23 -18.27
C GLU A 288 -22.10 -3.01 -18.39
N PHE A 289 -20.83 -3.12 -17.97
CA PHE A 289 -19.87 -2.01 -17.98
C PHE A 289 -19.69 -1.42 -19.38
N GLY A 290 -19.65 -2.26 -20.43
CA GLY A 290 -19.53 -1.79 -21.81
C GLY A 290 -20.70 -0.92 -22.27
N ASN A 291 -21.92 -1.18 -21.76
CA ASN A 291 -23.10 -0.39 -22.08
C ASN A 291 -23.06 0.97 -21.36
N LEU A 292 -22.73 0.97 -20.07
CA LEU A 292 -22.57 2.21 -19.29
C LEU A 292 -21.46 3.10 -19.89
N GLU A 293 -20.32 2.52 -20.25
CA GLU A 293 -19.24 3.27 -20.90
C GLU A 293 -19.64 3.83 -22.27
N ALA A 294 -20.51 3.15 -23.02
CA ALA A 294 -21.04 3.66 -24.28
C ALA A 294 -21.92 4.90 -24.07
N ILE A 295 -22.75 4.90 -23.02
CA ILE A 295 -23.57 6.06 -22.64
C ILE A 295 -22.68 7.20 -22.12
N CYS A 296 -21.69 6.91 -21.26
CA CYS A 296 -20.73 7.94 -20.82
C CYS A 296 -20.01 8.59 -22.02
N LYS A 297 -19.64 7.79 -23.04
CA LYS A 297 -19.02 8.31 -24.27
C LYS A 297 -19.97 9.20 -25.08
N SER A 298 -21.27 8.91 -25.13
CA SER A 298 -22.23 9.80 -25.79
C SER A 298 -22.37 11.12 -25.04
N VAL A 299 -22.51 11.08 -23.71
CA VAL A 299 -22.56 12.26 -22.83
C VAL A 299 -21.32 13.15 -22.97
N VAL A 300 -20.13 12.55 -23.05
CA VAL A 300 -18.86 13.26 -23.28
C VAL A 300 -18.83 13.90 -24.68
N LYS A 301 -19.33 13.20 -25.70
CA LYS A 301 -19.39 13.69 -27.08
C LYS A 301 -20.31 14.90 -27.22
N ASP A 302 -21.41 14.93 -26.46
CA ASP A 302 -22.38 16.01 -26.45
C ASP A 302 -21.83 17.31 -25.83
N LYS A 303 -20.69 17.24 -25.10
CA LYS A 303 -20.06 18.39 -24.42
C LYS A 303 -21.04 19.18 -23.56
N GLN A 304 -21.89 18.46 -22.82
CA GLN A 304 -22.90 19.06 -21.96
C GLN A 304 -22.23 19.99 -20.92
N PRO A 305 -22.70 21.24 -20.76
CA PRO A 305 -22.16 22.17 -19.77
C PRO A 305 -22.59 21.77 -18.36
N PHE A 306 -21.74 22.07 -17.37
CA PHE A 306 -22.11 21.98 -15.95
C PHE A 306 -22.67 23.32 -15.49
N GLU A 307 -23.98 23.34 -15.19
CA GLU A 307 -24.70 24.57 -14.83
C GLU A 307 -25.01 24.58 -13.34
N ARG A 308 -24.37 25.50 -12.61
CA ARG A 308 -24.57 25.69 -11.17
C ARG A 308 -25.80 26.55 -10.89
N LEU A 309 -26.63 26.14 -9.94
CA LEU A 309 -27.68 26.96 -9.34
C LEU A 309 -27.67 26.86 -7.82
N GLU A 310 -28.03 27.94 -7.15
CA GLU A 310 -28.29 27.96 -5.71
C GLU A 310 -29.80 28.07 -5.49
N ILE A 311 -30.37 27.10 -4.77
CA ILE A 311 -31.82 26.89 -4.65
C ILE A 311 -32.18 26.69 -3.18
N SER A 312 -33.39 27.09 -2.78
CA SER A 312 -33.92 26.86 -1.43
C SER A 312 -34.12 25.37 -1.14
N LYS A 313 -33.98 25.00 0.14
CA LYS A 313 -34.17 23.62 0.61
C LYS A 313 -35.58 23.10 0.29
N GLU A 314 -36.60 23.93 0.40
CA GLU A 314 -38.00 23.57 0.14
C GLU A 314 -38.23 23.18 -1.32
N THR A 315 -37.72 23.99 -2.26
CA THR A 315 -37.83 23.72 -3.69
C THR A 315 -37.04 22.48 -4.09
N LEU A 316 -35.90 22.21 -3.44
CA LEU A 316 -35.12 20.99 -3.67
C LEU A 316 -35.83 19.73 -3.16
N LEU A 317 -36.52 19.80 -2.02
CA LEU A 317 -37.34 18.69 -1.54
C LEU A 317 -38.50 18.38 -2.51
N GLN A 318 -39.07 19.40 -3.17
CA GLN A 318 -40.06 19.20 -4.22
C GLN A 318 -39.43 18.58 -5.48
N MET A 319 -38.28 19.09 -5.91
CA MET A 319 -37.53 18.61 -7.09
C MET A 319 -37.14 17.14 -6.97
N PHE A 320 -36.65 16.73 -5.80
CA PHE A 320 -36.16 15.37 -5.53
C PHE A 320 -37.18 14.48 -4.83
N ARG A 321 -38.48 14.82 -4.84
CA ARG A 321 -39.55 14.05 -4.17
C ARG A 321 -39.56 12.55 -4.47
N TYR A 322 -39.11 12.17 -5.67
CA TYR A 322 -39.04 10.78 -6.14
C TYR A 322 -37.85 10.01 -5.53
N ASN A 323 -36.82 10.71 -5.06
CA ASN A 323 -35.58 10.12 -4.55
C ASN A 323 -35.48 10.33 -3.03
N LYS A 324 -35.94 9.31 -2.29
CA LYS A 324 -35.90 9.32 -0.81
C LYS A 324 -34.52 9.61 -0.23
N PHE A 325 -33.45 9.23 -0.92
CA PHE A 325 -32.08 9.40 -0.42
C PHE A 325 -31.62 10.85 -0.53
N LYS A 326 -31.93 11.54 -1.63
CA LYS A 326 -31.65 12.97 -1.77
C LYS A 326 -32.47 13.79 -0.77
N CYS A 327 -33.73 13.41 -0.53
CA CYS A 327 -34.55 14.02 0.52
C CYS A 327 -33.95 13.82 1.93
N ARG A 328 -33.45 12.61 2.26
CA ARG A 328 -32.74 12.36 3.52
C ARG A 328 -31.50 13.25 3.65
N ILE A 329 -30.67 13.34 2.61
CA ILE A 329 -29.47 14.21 2.61
C ILE A 329 -29.85 15.67 2.86
N LEU A 330 -30.89 16.18 2.18
CA LEU A 330 -31.38 17.55 2.38
C LEU A 330 -31.84 17.78 3.83
N ASN A 331 -32.58 16.84 4.42
CA ASN A 331 -33.10 16.99 5.77
C ASN A 331 -32.03 16.88 6.85
N GLU A 332 -31.08 15.96 6.70
CA GLU A 332 -30.11 15.61 7.74
C GLU A 332 -28.81 16.43 7.65
N LYS A 333 -28.34 16.75 6.43
CA LYS A 333 -27.00 17.32 6.21
C LYS A 333 -27.01 18.79 5.77
N VAL A 334 -28.12 19.28 5.23
CA VAL A 334 -28.24 20.69 4.83
C VAL A 334 -28.89 21.48 5.95
N THR A 335 -28.06 22.23 6.68
CA THR A 335 -28.44 23.12 7.78
C THR A 335 -28.68 24.57 7.33
N THR A 336 -28.34 24.90 6.09
CA THR A 336 -28.54 26.22 5.48
C THR A 336 -29.90 26.31 4.77
N PRO A 337 -30.47 27.53 4.62
CA PRO A 337 -31.75 27.72 3.92
C PRO A 337 -31.64 27.44 2.41
N THR A 338 -30.46 27.65 1.83
CA THR A 338 -30.15 27.36 0.43
C THR A 338 -29.00 26.37 0.32
N THR A 339 -28.96 25.65 -0.80
CA THR A 339 -27.81 24.83 -1.20
C THR A 339 -27.75 24.77 -2.72
N THR A 340 -26.65 24.25 -3.25
CA THR A 340 -26.40 24.23 -4.68
C THR A 340 -26.81 22.92 -5.35
N VAL A 341 -27.17 23.03 -6.63
CA VAL A 341 -27.33 21.91 -7.55
C VAL A 341 -26.53 22.16 -8.82
N TYR A 342 -26.17 21.07 -9.48
CA TYR A 342 -25.56 21.13 -10.81
C TYR A 342 -26.39 20.36 -11.80
N ARG A 343 -26.65 20.97 -12.95
CA ARG A 343 -27.19 20.30 -14.12
C ARG A 343 -26.06 19.93 -15.07
N CYS A 344 -26.12 18.73 -15.61
CA CYS A 344 -25.29 18.24 -16.71
C CYS A 344 -26.24 17.52 -17.69
N GLY A 345 -26.63 18.20 -18.76
CA GLY A 345 -27.65 17.70 -19.68
C GLY A 345 -28.98 17.37 -18.98
N PRO A 346 -29.47 16.12 -19.04
CA PRO A 346 -30.68 15.69 -18.34
C PRO A 346 -30.48 15.39 -16.84
N LEU A 347 -29.23 15.22 -16.39
CA LEU A 347 -28.93 15.00 -14.97
C LEU A 347 -29.00 16.32 -14.21
N ILE A 348 -29.69 16.33 -13.08
CA ILE A 348 -29.62 17.39 -12.08
C ILE A 348 -29.30 16.73 -10.75
N ASP A 349 -28.17 17.09 -10.14
CA ASP A 349 -27.74 16.50 -8.88
C ASP A 349 -27.44 17.53 -7.78
N LEU A 350 -27.74 17.13 -6.54
CA LEU A 350 -27.42 17.87 -5.32
C LEU A 350 -25.92 17.79 -5.07
N CYS A 351 -25.23 18.91 -5.29
CA CYS A 351 -23.78 18.97 -5.23
C CYS A 351 -23.30 20.39 -4.86
N ARG A 352 -22.30 20.49 -4.00
CA ARG A 352 -21.62 21.76 -3.65
C ARG A 352 -20.70 22.26 -4.77
N GLY A 353 -20.20 21.33 -5.57
CA GLY A 353 -19.21 21.56 -6.60
C GLY A 353 -17.84 21.90 -6.02
N PRO A 354 -16.95 22.51 -6.82
CA PRO A 354 -17.19 22.90 -8.21
C PRO A 354 -17.09 21.73 -9.22
N HIS A 355 -17.33 22.02 -10.50
CA HIS A 355 -17.21 21.07 -11.61
C HIS A 355 -16.35 21.61 -12.77
N VAL A 356 -15.93 20.70 -13.66
CA VAL A 356 -15.32 21.10 -14.95
C VAL A 356 -16.36 21.80 -15.83
N ARG A 357 -15.93 22.66 -16.76
CA ARG A 357 -16.85 23.46 -17.60
C ARG A 357 -17.89 22.63 -18.37
N HIS A 358 -17.44 21.53 -18.96
CA HIS A 358 -18.31 20.65 -19.76
C HIS A 358 -17.77 19.22 -19.82
N THR A 359 -18.65 18.24 -20.06
CA THR A 359 -18.33 16.81 -20.10
C THR A 359 -17.21 16.46 -21.08
N GLY A 360 -17.12 17.18 -22.20
CA GLY A 360 -16.05 17.02 -23.19
C GLY A 360 -14.62 17.31 -22.72
N LYS A 361 -14.42 17.86 -21.50
CA LYS A 361 -13.09 17.92 -20.85
C LYS A 361 -12.60 16.53 -20.46
N ILE A 362 -13.52 15.60 -20.23
CA ILE A 362 -13.20 14.21 -19.92
C ILE A 362 -12.94 13.44 -21.22
N LYS A 363 -11.69 13.03 -21.45
CA LYS A 363 -11.30 12.39 -22.73
C LYS A 363 -11.29 10.87 -22.67
N ALA A 364 -10.85 10.33 -21.55
CA ALA A 364 -10.77 8.90 -21.33
C ALA A 364 -11.45 8.57 -20.00
N MET A 365 -12.33 7.56 -20.00
CA MET A 365 -13.05 7.08 -18.83
C MET A 365 -13.16 5.57 -18.91
N LYS A 366 -13.05 4.88 -17.77
CA LYS A 366 -13.20 3.43 -17.64
C LYS A 366 -13.95 3.07 -16.36
N ILE A 367 -14.89 2.15 -16.47
CA ILE A 367 -15.58 1.52 -15.34
C ILE A 367 -14.88 0.19 -15.07
N TYR A 368 -14.41 -0.03 -13.85
CA TYR A 368 -13.51 -1.17 -13.56
C TYR A 368 -13.97 -2.08 -12.42
N LYS A 369 -14.91 -1.63 -11.59
CA LYS A 369 -15.38 -2.40 -10.43
C LYS A 369 -16.80 -1.99 -10.05
N ASN A 370 -17.56 -2.95 -9.54
CA ASN A 370 -18.81 -2.71 -8.84
C ASN A 370 -18.80 -3.43 -7.49
N SER A 371 -19.59 -2.96 -6.54
CA SER A 371 -19.80 -3.60 -5.23
C SER A 371 -21.16 -3.22 -4.65
N SER A 372 -21.57 -3.88 -3.57
CA SER A 372 -22.71 -3.46 -2.75
C SER A 372 -22.24 -2.74 -1.49
N THR A 373 -22.97 -1.74 -1.04
CA THR A 373 -22.76 -1.06 0.24
C THR A 373 -24.09 -0.82 0.95
N TYR A 374 -24.06 -0.43 2.21
CA TYR A 374 -25.27 -0.04 2.93
C TYR A 374 -25.33 1.48 3.08
N TRP A 375 -26.54 2.04 3.14
CA TRP A 375 -26.72 3.46 3.44
C TRP A 375 -26.02 3.84 4.75
N GLU A 376 -25.11 4.82 4.67
CA GLU A 376 -24.22 5.25 5.77
C GLU A 376 -23.42 4.12 6.44
N GLY A 377 -23.19 3.00 5.75
CA GLY A 377 -22.48 1.84 6.28
C GLY A 377 -23.26 1.04 7.34
N ARG A 378 -24.55 1.33 7.53
CA ARG A 378 -25.40 0.68 8.52
C ARG A 378 -26.11 -0.54 7.94
N SER A 379 -25.79 -1.74 8.43
CA SER A 379 -26.28 -3.02 7.86
C SER A 379 -27.79 -3.23 7.95
N ASP A 380 -28.48 -2.49 8.82
CA ASP A 380 -29.93 -2.46 8.98
C ASP A 380 -30.65 -1.55 7.97
N MET A 381 -29.90 -0.78 7.16
CA MET A 381 -30.43 0.16 6.17
C MET A 381 -30.39 -0.40 4.74
N GLU A 382 -30.94 0.36 3.77
CA GLU A 382 -31.03 -0.08 2.39
C GLU A 382 -29.66 -0.37 1.75
N THR A 383 -29.59 -1.47 0.99
CA THR A 383 -28.41 -1.83 0.19
C THR A 383 -28.36 -1.02 -1.10
N LEU A 384 -27.21 -0.42 -1.39
CA LEU A 384 -26.91 0.37 -2.58
C LEU A 384 -25.94 -0.39 -3.48
N GLN A 385 -26.05 -0.16 -4.79
CA GLN A 385 -25.08 -0.61 -5.77
C GLN A 385 -24.07 0.50 -6.02
N ARG A 386 -22.79 0.20 -5.78
CA ARG A 386 -21.66 1.09 -6.00
C ARG A 386 -20.95 0.74 -7.29
N VAL A 387 -20.75 1.71 -8.16
CA VAL A 387 -19.98 1.54 -9.41
C VAL A 387 -18.77 2.45 -9.38
N TYR A 388 -17.58 1.88 -9.60
CA TYR A 388 -16.30 2.59 -9.58
C TYR A 388 -15.84 2.91 -11.00
N GLY A 389 -15.36 4.14 -11.18
CA GLY A 389 -14.80 4.63 -12.42
C GLY A 389 -13.50 5.41 -12.21
N ILE A 390 -12.73 5.51 -13.28
CA ILE A 390 -11.57 6.40 -13.35
C ILE A 390 -11.58 7.13 -14.69
N SER A 391 -11.07 8.35 -14.71
CA SER A 391 -10.99 9.16 -15.91
C SER A 391 -9.74 10.03 -15.95
N PHE A 392 -9.34 10.41 -17.17
CA PHE A 392 -8.12 11.17 -17.44
C PHE A 392 -8.32 12.16 -18.60
N PRO A 393 -7.56 13.29 -18.61
CA PRO A 393 -7.62 14.30 -19.67
C PRO A 393 -7.02 13.81 -20.99
N ASP A 394 -6.31 12.68 -20.98
CA ASP A 394 -5.81 12.03 -22.18
C ASP A 394 -5.90 10.48 -22.11
N SER A 395 -5.82 9.84 -23.27
CA SER A 395 -5.90 8.38 -23.39
C SER A 395 -4.58 7.66 -23.07
N LYS A 396 -3.45 8.36 -23.04
CA LYS A 396 -2.15 7.76 -22.69
C LYS A 396 -2.09 7.48 -21.20
N MET A 397 -2.54 8.41 -20.36
CA MET A 397 -2.67 8.26 -18.91
C MET A 397 -3.59 7.08 -18.55
N LEU A 398 -4.71 6.90 -19.28
CA LEU A 398 -5.57 5.72 -19.06
C LEU A 398 -4.83 4.41 -19.36
N LYS A 399 -4.07 4.34 -20.47
CA LYS A 399 -3.27 3.15 -20.80
C LYS A 399 -2.15 2.89 -19.78
N GLU A 400 -1.51 3.95 -19.29
CA GLU A 400 -0.50 3.85 -18.24
C GLU A 400 -1.11 3.32 -16.93
N TRP A 401 -2.29 3.84 -16.56
CA TRP A 401 -3.05 3.33 -15.42
C TRP A 401 -3.46 1.87 -15.62
N GLU A 402 -3.95 1.48 -16.80
CA GLU A 402 -4.30 0.08 -17.11
C GLU A 402 -3.09 -0.84 -17.00
N ARG A 403 -1.93 -0.42 -17.53
CA ARG A 403 -0.67 -1.16 -17.39
C ARG A 403 -0.29 -1.32 -15.92
N PHE A 404 -0.43 -0.26 -15.13
CA PHE A 404 -0.14 -0.28 -13.70
C PHE A 404 -1.10 -1.20 -12.93
N GLN A 405 -2.40 -1.20 -13.25
CA GLN A 405 -3.38 -2.12 -12.66
C GLN A 405 -3.09 -3.58 -13.04
N GLU A 406 -2.67 -3.84 -14.28
CA GLU A 406 -2.28 -5.17 -14.73
C GLU A 406 -1.04 -5.67 -13.98
N GLU A 407 -0.04 -4.81 -13.81
CA GLU A 407 1.14 -5.13 -13.01
C GLU A 407 0.77 -5.39 -11.54
N ALA A 408 -0.07 -4.55 -10.94
CA ALA A 408 -0.56 -4.73 -9.58
C ALA A 408 -1.33 -6.05 -9.41
N ARG A 409 -2.17 -6.42 -10.40
CA ARG A 409 -2.92 -7.69 -10.41
C ARG A 409 -1.99 -8.90 -10.51
N ASN A 410 -0.92 -8.81 -11.29
CA ASN A 410 0.07 -9.88 -11.41
C ASN A 410 0.93 -10.02 -10.16
N ARG A 411 1.08 -8.94 -9.39
CA ARG A 411 1.78 -8.92 -8.10
C ARG A 411 0.88 -9.24 -6.91
N ASP A 412 -0.42 -9.43 -7.10
CA ASP A 412 -1.37 -9.67 -6.00
C ASP A 412 -0.97 -10.91 -5.19
N HIS A 413 -0.75 -10.72 -3.88
CA HIS A 413 -0.29 -11.79 -2.99
C HIS A 413 -1.27 -12.97 -2.94
N ARG A 414 -2.56 -12.78 -3.22
CA ARG A 414 -3.56 -13.87 -3.24
C ARG A 414 -3.36 -14.77 -4.46
N LYS A 415 -3.00 -14.19 -5.59
CA LYS A 415 -2.69 -14.92 -6.82
C LYS A 415 -1.37 -15.67 -6.64
N ILE A 416 -0.30 -14.96 -6.27
CA ILE A 416 1.02 -15.54 -6.08
C ILE A 416 1.02 -16.56 -4.94
N GLY A 417 0.35 -16.26 -3.82
CA GLY A 417 0.24 -17.16 -2.68
C GLY A 417 -0.42 -18.49 -3.02
N LYS A 418 -1.39 -18.49 -3.95
CA LYS A 418 -1.97 -19.72 -4.50
C LYS A 418 -1.00 -20.42 -5.46
N GLU A 419 -0.40 -19.69 -6.40
CA GLU A 419 0.52 -20.24 -7.41
C GLU A 419 1.78 -20.87 -6.78
N GLN A 420 2.26 -20.31 -5.67
CA GLN A 420 3.42 -20.79 -4.93
C GLN A 420 3.07 -21.69 -3.74
N GLU A 421 1.79 -21.99 -3.53
CA GLU A 421 1.31 -22.85 -2.44
C GLU A 421 1.77 -22.34 -1.06
N LEU A 422 1.64 -21.04 -0.82
CA LEU A 422 2.02 -20.41 0.45
C LEU A 422 0.91 -20.52 1.48
N PHE A 423 -0.33 -20.28 1.07
CA PHE A 423 -1.48 -20.28 1.96
C PHE A 423 -2.82 -20.43 1.24
N PHE A 424 -3.86 -20.74 2.01
CA PHE A 424 -5.25 -20.66 1.56
C PHE A 424 -6.18 -20.16 2.68
N PHE A 425 -7.43 -19.86 2.33
CA PHE A 425 -8.49 -19.49 3.25
C PHE A 425 -9.67 -20.45 3.10
N HIS A 426 -10.42 -20.66 4.18
CA HIS A 426 -11.58 -21.56 4.20
C HIS A 426 -12.76 -20.89 4.90
N ASP A 427 -13.98 -21.11 4.39
CA ASP A 427 -15.20 -20.45 4.88
C ASP A 427 -15.57 -20.82 6.33
N LEU A 428 -15.03 -21.92 6.84
CA LEU A 428 -15.18 -22.33 8.25
C LEU A 428 -14.35 -21.47 9.22
N SER A 429 -13.37 -20.71 8.72
CA SER A 429 -12.60 -19.74 9.51
C SER A 429 -12.32 -18.49 8.68
N PRO A 430 -13.37 -17.70 8.36
CA PRO A 430 -13.24 -16.56 7.46
C PRO A 430 -12.30 -15.52 8.08
N GLY A 431 -11.36 -15.02 7.28
CA GLY A 431 -10.34 -14.08 7.75
C GLY A 431 -9.23 -14.71 8.58
N SER A 432 -9.17 -16.03 8.70
CA SER A 432 -8.06 -16.76 9.31
C SER A 432 -7.33 -17.56 8.25
N CYS A 433 -6.04 -17.32 8.12
CA CYS A 433 -5.21 -17.92 7.08
C CYS A 433 -4.71 -19.33 7.47
N PHE A 434 -4.74 -20.27 6.52
CA PHE A 434 -4.03 -21.54 6.61
C PHE A 434 -2.69 -21.42 5.87
N PHE A 435 -1.60 -21.32 6.61
CA PHE A 435 -0.26 -21.37 6.04
C PHE A 435 0.11 -22.81 5.67
N LEU A 436 0.46 -23.02 4.41
CA LEU A 436 1.00 -24.27 3.90
C LEU A 436 2.51 -24.36 4.24
N PRO A 437 3.19 -25.51 4.08
CA PRO A 437 4.59 -25.66 4.52
C PRO A 437 5.54 -24.56 4.04
N ARG A 438 5.38 -24.11 2.78
CA ARG A 438 6.17 -23.02 2.17
C ARG A 438 5.86 -21.65 2.78
N GLY A 439 4.58 -21.37 3.05
CA GLY A 439 4.18 -20.14 3.74
C GLY A 439 4.56 -20.13 5.22
N ALA A 440 4.51 -21.28 5.88
CA ALA A 440 4.96 -21.43 7.27
C ALA A 440 6.47 -21.21 7.39
N PHE A 441 7.27 -21.64 6.41
CA PHE A 441 8.70 -21.31 6.34
C PHE A 441 8.93 -19.78 6.30
N LEU A 442 8.23 -19.06 5.42
CA LEU A 442 8.29 -17.59 5.36
C LEU A 442 7.93 -16.95 6.71
N TYR A 443 6.82 -17.41 7.30
CA TYR A 443 6.34 -16.97 8.60
C TYR A 443 7.40 -17.10 9.68
N ASN A 444 7.93 -18.30 9.86
CA ASN A 444 8.92 -18.60 10.88
C ASN A 444 10.23 -17.86 10.64
N THR A 445 10.67 -17.73 9.39
CA THR A 445 11.90 -17.01 9.04
C THR A 445 11.81 -15.52 9.40
N LEU A 446 10.65 -14.88 9.16
CA LEU A 446 10.42 -13.49 9.55
C LEU A 446 10.34 -13.32 11.07
N THR A 447 9.65 -14.23 11.77
CA THR A 447 9.59 -14.20 13.23
C THR A 447 10.99 -14.37 13.84
N GLU A 448 11.77 -15.33 13.35
CA GLU A 448 13.12 -15.59 13.85
C GLU A 448 14.06 -14.42 13.61
N PHE A 449 14.00 -13.80 12.42
CA PHE A 449 14.76 -12.59 12.14
C PHE A 449 14.51 -11.49 13.19
N ILE A 450 13.24 -11.27 13.55
CA ILE A 450 12.91 -10.25 14.55
C ILE A 450 13.33 -10.68 15.96
N ARG A 451 13.22 -11.96 16.32
CA ARG A 451 13.73 -12.49 17.60
C ARG A 451 15.24 -12.27 17.77
N GLU A 452 16.02 -12.51 16.72
CA GLU A 452 17.46 -12.23 16.75
C GLU A 452 17.74 -10.75 17.07
N GLU A 453 16.96 -9.84 16.47
CA GLU A 453 17.11 -8.41 16.72
C GLU A 453 16.60 -7.99 18.12
N TYR A 454 15.62 -8.72 18.68
CA TYR A 454 15.16 -8.56 20.06
C TYR A 454 16.25 -8.88 21.06
N TRP A 455 16.94 -10.01 20.92
CA TRP A 455 18.04 -10.39 21.80
C TRP A 455 19.18 -9.39 21.76
N ARG A 456 19.56 -8.91 20.57
CA ARG A 456 20.59 -7.87 20.39
C ARG A 456 20.24 -6.53 21.07
N ARG A 457 18.96 -6.27 21.30
CA ARG A 457 18.44 -5.01 21.86
C ARG A 457 17.91 -5.15 23.29
N GLY A 458 18.12 -6.30 23.92
CA GLY A 458 17.71 -6.55 25.30
C GLY A 458 16.19 -6.59 25.50
N PHE A 459 15.44 -7.01 24.48
CA PHE A 459 14.03 -7.39 24.64
C PHE A 459 13.93 -8.78 25.26
N GLN A 460 12.97 -8.96 26.16
CA GLN A 460 12.64 -10.24 26.77
C GLN A 460 11.36 -10.76 26.15
N GLU A 461 11.45 -11.87 25.43
CA GLU A 461 10.27 -12.52 24.83
C GLU A 461 9.43 -13.18 25.92
N VAL A 462 8.12 -12.95 25.88
CA VAL A 462 7.12 -13.47 26.82
C VAL A 462 5.99 -14.13 26.07
N ALA A 463 5.27 -15.03 26.75
CA ALA A 463 4.05 -15.65 26.23
C ALA A 463 2.88 -15.35 27.17
N THR A 464 1.80 -14.80 26.62
CA THR A 464 0.61 -14.41 27.40
C THR A 464 -0.64 -15.18 26.95
N PRO A 465 -1.63 -15.39 27.84
CA PRO A 465 -2.90 -16.02 27.49
C PRO A 465 -3.61 -15.39 26.28
N ASN A 466 -4.45 -16.17 25.60
CA ASN A 466 -5.27 -15.69 24.48
C ASN A 466 -6.68 -15.25 24.90
N ILE A 467 -7.15 -15.72 26.04
CA ILE A 467 -8.51 -15.51 26.54
C ILE A 467 -8.42 -14.80 27.89
N TYR A 468 -9.16 -13.71 28.05
CA TYR A 468 -9.22 -12.95 29.28
C TYR A 468 -10.66 -12.61 29.67
N ASN A 469 -10.87 -12.44 30.97
CA ASN A 469 -12.11 -11.89 31.50
C ASN A 469 -12.30 -10.44 31.01
N SER A 470 -13.53 -10.06 30.68
CA SER A 470 -13.92 -8.72 30.22
C SER A 470 -13.44 -7.59 31.14
N LYS A 471 -13.36 -7.85 32.46
CA LYS A 471 -12.82 -6.93 33.48
C LYS A 471 -11.44 -6.37 33.10
N LEU A 472 -10.56 -7.17 32.48
CA LEU A 472 -9.24 -6.68 32.03
C LEU A 472 -9.38 -5.53 31.01
N TRP A 473 -10.29 -5.70 30.06
CA TRP A 473 -10.52 -4.73 28.99
C TRP A 473 -11.23 -3.48 29.51
N GLU A 474 -12.12 -3.63 30.49
CA GLU A 474 -12.75 -2.52 31.21
C GLU A 474 -11.71 -1.70 31.99
N THR A 475 -10.83 -2.37 32.74
CA THR A 475 -9.71 -1.73 33.44
C THR A 475 -8.85 -0.97 32.44
N SER A 476 -8.50 -1.57 31.30
CA SER A 476 -7.67 -0.91 30.29
C SER A 476 -8.36 0.23 29.52
N GLY A 477 -9.69 0.33 29.57
CA GLY A 477 -10.48 1.28 28.76
C GLY A 477 -10.83 0.78 27.35
N HIS A 478 -10.28 -0.36 26.91
CA HIS A 478 -10.54 -0.91 25.59
C HIS A 478 -11.96 -1.44 25.44
N TRP A 479 -12.63 -1.86 26.52
CA TRP A 479 -14.01 -2.33 26.43
C TRP A 479 -14.96 -1.24 25.92
N GLN A 480 -14.79 0.00 26.37
CA GLN A 480 -15.65 1.13 26.01
C GLN A 480 -15.45 1.58 24.56
N HIS A 481 -14.27 1.34 23.97
CA HIS A 481 -13.91 1.84 22.65
C HIS A 481 -13.79 0.74 21.58
N TYR A 482 -13.67 -0.54 21.97
CA TYR A 482 -13.27 -1.62 21.07
C TYR A 482 -14.13 -2.89 21.17
N ASN A 483 -15.12 -2.96 22.07
CA ASN A 483 -15.89 -4.20 22.28
C ASN A 483 -16.57 -4.73 21.00
N ASP A 484 -17.07 -3.85 20.13
CA ASP A 484 -17.73 -4.25 18.87
C ASP A 484 -16.79 -5.02 17.94
N ASN A 485 -15.48 -4.77 18.07
CA ASN A 485 -14.42 -5.40 17.28
C ASN A 485 -13.74 -6.56 18.03
N MET A 486 -14.29 -7.03 19.14
CA MET A 486 -13.76 -8.15 19.92
C MET A 486 -14.61 -9.41 19.75
N PHE A 487 -13.95 -10.57 19.77
CA PHE A 487 -14.67 -11.84 19.91
C PHE A 487 -14.88 -12.12 21.39
N SER A 488 -16.12 -11.92 21.86
CA SER A 488 -16.53 -12.20 23.25
C SER A 488 -17.50 -13.38 23.32
N PHE A 489 -17.43 -14.14 24.41
CA PHE A 489 -18.31 -15.27 24.69
C PHE A 489 -18.56 -15.41 26.20
N PRO A 490 -19.76 -15.86 26.60
CA PRO A 490 -20.05 -16.10 28.01
C PRO A 490 -19.31 -17.35 28.51
N VAL A 491 -18.75 -17.27 29.71
CA VAL A 491 -18.20 -18.41 30.45
C VAL A 491 -18.72 -18.31 31.88
N GLU A 492 -19.55 -19.28 32.27
CA GLU A 492 -20.27 -19.26 33.55
C GLU A 492 -21.11 -17.98 33.71
N GLN A 493 -20.77 -17.13 34.68
CA GLN A 493 -21.46 -15.87 34.97
C GLN A 493 -20.72 -14.64 34.42
N ASP A 494 -19.52 -14.81 33.86
CA ASP A 494 -18.68 -13.73 33.37
C ASP A 494 -18.58 -13.75 31.83
N ILE A 495 -18.25 -12.61 31.24
CA ILE A 495 -17.94 -12.51 29.81
C ILE A 495 -16.43 -12.59 29.64
N PHE A 496 -15.97 -13.46 28.76
CA PHE A 496 -14.59 -13.55 28.34
C PHE A 496 -14.44 -13.10 26.89
N ALA A 497 -13.24 -12.67 26.52
CA ALA A 497 -12.93 -12.29 25.15
C ALA A 497 -11.54 -12.77 24.73
N LEU A 498 -11.41 -13.07 23.45
CA LEU A 498 -10.11 -13.24 22.82
C LEU A 498 -9.38 -11.89 22.80
N LYS A 499 -8.07 -11.90 23.10
CA LYS A 499 -7.30 -10.66 23.14
C LYS A 499 -7.20 -9.99 21.75
N PRO A 500 -7.55 -8.70 21.62
CA PRO A 500 -7.33 -7.93 20.40
C PRO A 500 -5.94 -7.26 20.32
N MET A 501 -5.21 -7.27 21.44
CA MET A 501 -3.87 -6.70 21.64
C MET A 501 -3.18 -7.30 22.88
N ASN A 502 -1.86 -7.18 22.99
CA ASN A 502 -1.11 -7.77 24.11
C ASN A 502 -0.92 -6.83 25.31
N CYS A 503 -1.05 -5.51 25.12
CA CYS A 503 -0.66 -4.49 26.10
C CYS A 503 -1.22 -4.71 27.52
N PRO A 504 -2.54 -4.96 27.70
CA PRO A 504 -3.11 -5.20 29.03
C PRO A 504 -2.50 -6.43 29.74
N GLY A 505 -2.15 -7.49 29.00
CA GLY A 505 -1.46 -8.64 29.56
C GLY A 505 -0.06 -8.29 30.06
N HIS A 506 0.66 -7.43 29.34
CA HIS A 506 2.01 -6.98 29.73
C HIS A 506 1.95 -6.05 30.95
N CYS A 507 0.89 -5.26 31.12
CA CYS A 507 0.66 -4.49 32.34
C CYS A 507 0.53 -5.40 33.57
N LEU A 508 -0.19 -6.53 33.46
CA LEU A 508 -0.28 -7.53 34.53
C LEU A 508 1.09 -8.15 34.85
N MET A 509 1.93 -8.39 33.84
CA MET A 509 3.29 -8.90 34.04
C MET A 509 4.19 -7.87 34.73
N PHE A 510 4.04 -6.58 34.40
CA PHE A 510 4.74 -5.51 35.08
C PHE A 510 4.36 -5.48 36.56
N SER A 511 3.05 -5.49 36.87
CA SER A 511 2.51 -5.38 38.23
C SER A 511 2.65 -6.64 39.09
N HIS A 512 3.00 -7.79 38.50
CA HIS A 512 3.15 -9.06 39.22
C HIS A 512 4.12 -8.99 40.42
N ARG A 513 5.15 -8.12 40.34
CA ARG A 513 6.06 -7.86 41.46
C ARG A 513 6.49 -6.40 41.52
N PRO A 514 6.93 -5.89 42.70
CA PRO A 514 7.51 -4.56 42.80
C PRO A 514 8.68 -4.37 41.83
N ARG A 515 8.75 -3.18 41.22
CA ARG A 515 9.78 -2.78 40.26
C ARG A 515 10.68 -1.70 40.83
N SER A 516 11.98 -1.76 40.55
CA SER A 516 12.94 -0.71 40.88
C SER A 516 13.26 0.11 39.63
N TRP A 517 13.56 1.40 39.78
CA TRP A 517 14.08 2.23 38.70
C TRP A 517 15.31 1.63 37.99
N ARG A 518 16.08 0.77 38.67
CA ARG A 518 17.26 0.07 38.12
C ARG A 518 16.89 -0.99 37.07
N GLU A 519 15.66 -1.49 37.10
CA GLU A 519 15.17 -2.47 36.11
C GLU A 519 14.65 -1.78 34.85
N LEU A 520 14.48 -0.45 34.86
CA LEU A 520 13.98 0.31 33.72
C LEU A 520 15.15 0.80 32.84
N PRO A 521 15.06 0.66 31.52
CA PRO A 521 13.87 0.28 30.74
C PRO A 521 13.64 -1.25 30.70
N LEU A 522 12.41 -1.68 31.02
CA LEU A 522 11.96 -3.07 30.88
C LEU A 522 11.29 -3.25 29.52
N ARG A 523 11.83 -4.14 28.69
CA ARG A 523 11.36 -4.37 27.32
C ARG A 523 10.75 -5.76 27.18
N LEU A 524 9.42 -5.84 27.09
CA LEU A 524 8.70 -7.11 26.89
C LEU A 524 8.30 -7.23 25.41
N ALA A 525 8.59 -8.35 24.78
CA ALA A 525 8.19 -8.64 23.40
C ALA A 525 7.31 -9.89 23.36
N ASP A 526 6.31 -9.92 22.49
CA ASP A 526 5.32 -11.00 22.46
C ASP A 526 4.78 -11.21 21.05
N PHE A 527 5.02 -12.40 20.50
CA PHE A 527 4.40 -12.87 19.26
C PHE A 527 3.03 -13.51 19.52
N GLY A 528 2.26 -12.96 20.45
CA GLY A 528 0.97 -13.48 20.88
C GLY A 528 -0.06 -13.48 19.76
N VAL A 529 -0.95 -14.48 19.77
CA VAL A 529 -2.04 -14.56 18.79
C VAL A 529 -3.14 -13.58 19.16
N LEU A 530 -3.45 -12.68 18.23
CA LEU A 530 -4.45 -11.64 18.39
C LEU A 530 -5.66 -11.91 17.50
N HIS A 531 -6.83 -11.50 18.00
CA HIS A 531 -8.09 -11.64 17.28
C HIS A 531 -8.87 -10.33 17.25
N ARG A 532 -9.32 -9.91 16.06
CA ARG A 532 -10.20 -8.75 15.86
C ARG A 532 -11.39 -9.17 15.03
N ASN A 533 -12.60 -8.85 15.47
CA ASN A 533 -13.84 -9.18 14.79
C ASN A 533 -14.12 -8.22 13.62
N GLU A 534 -13.22 -8.24 12.63
CA GLU A 534 -13.36 -7.46 11.41
C GLU A 534 -14.63 -7.90 10.63
N LEU A 535 -15.32 -6.92 10.04
CA LEU A 535 -16.47 -7.17 9.18
C LEU A 535 -16.08 -8.07 8.00
N SER A 536 -16.90 -9.07 7.69
CA SER A 536 -16.56 -10.06 6.63
C SER A 536 -16.26 -9.42 5.28
N GLY A 537 -16.97 -8.35 4.92
CA GLY A 537 -16.77 -7.61 3.67
C GLY A 537 -15.48 -6.80 3.58
N THR A 538 -14.76 -6.60 4.70
CA THR A 538 -13.48 -5.86 4.70
C THR A 538 -12.26 -6.77 4.67
N LEU A 539 -12.44 -8.08 4.86
CA LEU A 539 -11.37 -9.07 4.81
C LEU A 539 -10.73 -9.11 3.42
N SER A 540 -9.40 -9.13 3.37
CA SER A 540 -8.66 -9.11 2.10
C SER A 540 -7.35 -9.88 2.23
N GLY A 541 -7.36 -11.13 1.77
CA GLY A 541 -6.18 -12.01 1.80
C GLY A 541 -5.46 -11.95 3.13
N LEU A 542 -4.15 -11.69 3.09
CA LEU A 542 -3.30 -11.52 4.27
C LEU A 542 -3.19 -10.06 4.77
N THR A 543 -3.69 -9.07 4.03
CA THR A 543 -3.54 -7.65 4.40
C THR A 543 -4.55 -7.20 5.45
N ARG A 544 -5.71 -7.87 5.55
CA ARG A 544 -6.72 -7.66 6.59
C ARG A 544 -7.38 -8.99 6.97
N VAL A 545 -7.07 -9.44 8.19
CA VAL A 545 -7.41 -10.75 8.74
C VAL A 545 -8.02 -10.60 10.14
N ARG A 546 -8.78 -11.61 10.58
CA ARG A 546 -9.36 -11.69 11.93
C ARG A 546 -8.37 -12.23 12.95
N ARG A 547 -7.55 -13.19 12.56
CA ARG A 547 -6.47 -13.76 13.36
C ARG A 547 -5.13 -13.32 12.82
N PHE A 548 -4.26 -12.80 13.68
CA PHE A 548 -2.90 -12.40 13.31
C PHE A 548 -1.93 -12.51 14.48
N GLN A 549 -0.63 -12.53 14.21
CA GLN A 549 0.40 -12.28 15.23
C GLN A 549 1.23 -11.08 14.80
N GLN A 550 1.54 -10.23 15.77
CA GLN A 550 2.38 -9.07 15.56
C GLN A 550 3.72 -9.25 16.25
N ASP A 551 4.73 -8.56 15.76
CA ASP A 551 5.99 -8.37 16.46
C ASP A 551 5.86 -7.31 17.57
N ASP A 552 4.85 -7.51 18.41
CA ASP A 552 4.42 -6.55 19.41
C ASP A 552 5.42 -6.49 20.57
N ALA A 553 5.70 -5.29 21.05
CA ALA A 553 6.54 -5.09 22.21
C ALA A 553 6.15 -3.83 23.00
N HIS A 554 6.32 -3.92 24.31
CA HIS A 554 6.02 -2.86 25.28
C HIS A 554 7.26 -2.55 26.09
N ILE A 555 7.72 -1.31 26.01
CA ILE A 555 8.85 -0.80 26.78
C ILE A 555 8.32 0.04 27.93
N PHE A 556 8.53 -0.42 29.16
CA PHE A 556 8.27 0.35 30.36
C PHE A 556 9.53 1.13 30.71
N CYS A 557 9.45 2.45 30.70
CA CYS A 557 10.59 3.34 30.92
C CYS A 557 10.21 4.54 31.79
N THR A 558 11.22 5.29 32.26
CA THR A 558 10.99 6.58 32.92
C THR A 558 10.79 7.69 31.87
N MET A 559 10.22 8.83 32.27
CA MET A 559 10.07 10.00 31.39
C MET A 559 11.41 10.41 30.74
N GLU A 560 12.49 10.41 31.52
CA GLU A 560 13.84 10.77 31.05
C GLU A 560 14.40 9.80 29.99
N GLN A 561 13.91 8.56 29.97
CA GLN A 561 14.39 7.51 29.07
C GLN A 561 13.68 7.51 27.71
N ILE A 562 12.55 8.23 27.56
CA ILE A 562 11.72 8.22 26.34
C ILE A 562 12.56 8.52 25.10
N GLY A 563 13.32 9.63 25.10
CA GLY A 563 14.13 10.01 23.93
C GLY A 563 15.13 8.92 23.51
N SER A 564 15.80 8.28 24.47
CA SER A 564 16.75 7.20 24.19
C SER A 564 16.08 5.93 23.64
N GLU A 565 14.92 5.55 24.18
CA GLU A 565 14.18 4.36 23.72
C GLU A 565 13.48 4.60 22.37
N MET A 566 13.01 5.82 22.12
CA MET A 566 12.47 6.22 20.82
C MET A 566 13.54 6.13 19.72
N LYS A 567 14.74 6.66 19.99
CA LYS A 567 15.89 6.51 19.08
C LYS A 567 16.23 5.04 18.83
N GLY A 568 16.26 4.22 19.87
CA GLY A 568 16.47 2.77 19.75
C GLY A 568 15.43 2.08 18.87
N CYS A 569 14.16 2.46 18.99
CA CYS A 569 13.07 1.95 18.15
C CYS A 569 13.21 2.39 16.68
N LEU A 570 13.54 3.67 16.41
CA LEU A 570 13.75 4.18 15.06
C LEU A 570 14.99 3.57 14.38
N ASP A 571 16.08 3.36 15.12
CA ASP A 571 17.26 2.64 14.63
C ASP A 571 16.95 1.18 14.32
N PHE A 572 16.11 0.54 15.14
CA PHE A 572 15.67 -0.82 14.88
C PHE A 572 14.81 -0.91 13.61
N LEU A 573 13.85 0.00 13.45
CA LEU A 573 13.05 0.13 12.22
C LEU A 573 13.95 0.24 10.98
N ARG A 574 14.93 1.15 11.01
CA ARG A 574 15.88 1.37 9.90
C ARG A 574 16.67 0.10 9.58
N CYS A 575 17.14 -0.62 10.59
CA CYS A 575 17.87 -1.89 10.41
C CYS A 575 17.02 -2.92 9.66
N VAL A 576 15.78 -3.12 10.09
CA VAL A 576 14.86 -4.12 9.52
C VAL A 576 14.46 -3.74 8.09
N TYR A 577 14.09 -2.48 7.86
CA TYR A 577 13.62 -2.06 6.53
C TYR A 577 14.73 -1.97 5.50
N ALA A 578 15.97 -1.67 5.93
CA ALA A 578 17.14 -1.74 5.06
C ALA A 578 17.39 -3.17 4.53
N VAL A 579 17.15 -4.21 5.34
CA VAL A 579 17.28 -5.61 4.90
C VAL A 579 16.29 -5.95 3.79
N PHE A 580 15.05 -5.46 3.88
CA PHE A 580 14.05 -5.65 2.82
C PHE A 580 14.22 -4.69 1.64
N GLY A 581 14.95 -3.58 1.82
CA GLY A 581 15.08 -2.53 0.82
C GLY A 581 13.87 -1.60 0.74
N PHE A 582 13.09 -1.48 1.80
CA PHE A 582 11.93 -0.59 1.82
C PHE A 582 12.35 0.86 2.12
N SER A 583 11.79 1.78 1.34
CA SER A 583 11.71 3.19 1.72
C SER A 583 10.47 3.44 2.56
N PHE A 584 10.53 4.37 3.50
CA PHE A 584 9.42 4.68 4.40
C PHE A 584 9.19 6.19 4.56
N GLN A 585 7.97 6.55 4.96
CA GLN A 585 7.58 7.90 5.36
C GLN A 585 7.14 7.91 6.80
N LEU A 586 7.59 8.91 7.55
CA LEU A 586 7.24 9.11 8.95
C LEU A 586 6.10 10.13 9.06
N HIS A 587 5.07 9.78 9.81
CA HIS A 587 3.96 10.67 10.13
C HIS A 587 3.83 10.81 11.65
N LEU A 588 3.78 12.04 12.14
CA LEU A 588 3.48 12.34 13.54
C LEU A 588 1.98 12.53 13.69
N SER A 589 1.32 11.56 14.32
CA SER A 589 -0.13 11.56 14.54
C SER A 589 -0.45 12.11 15.93
N THR A 590 -1.10 13.28 15.98
CA THR A 590 -1.35 14.06 17.19
C THR A 590 -2.74 13.82 17.80
N ARG A 591 -3.03 14.42 18.95
CA ARG A 591 -4.23 14.21 19.77
C ARG A 591 -5.54 14.24 18.96
N PRO A 592 -6.35 13.16 18.99
CA PRO A 592 -7.66 13.11 18.35
C PRO A 592 -8.73 13.92 19.12
N GLU A 593 -9.91 14.12 18.52
CA GLU A 593 -11.05 14.78 19.20
C GLU A 593 -11.50 14.03 20.46
N LYS A 594 -11.48 12.68 20.41
CA LYS A 594 -11.81 11.80 21.54
C LYS A 594 -10.52 11.22 22.13
N TYR A 595 -10.05 11.78 23.25
CA TYR A 595 -8.81 11.37 23.92
C TYR A 595 -9.03 11.17 25.43
N LEU A 596 -8.09 10.47 26.07
CA LEU A 596 -8.00 10.30 27.52
C LEU A 596 -6.76 11.02 28.07
N GLY A 597 -6.83 11.51 29.31
CA GLY A 597 -5.72 12.13 30.02
C GLY A 597 -5.61 13.65 29.90
N ASP A 598 -4.64 14.23 30.60
CA ASP A 598 -4.44 15.67 30.67
C ASP A 598 -3.79 16.25 29.42
N VAL A 599 -4.29 17.40 28.96
CA VAL A 599 -3.77 18.15 27.82
C VAL A 599 -2.28 18.48 27.96
N ALA A 600 -1.81 18.76 29.18
CA ALA A 600 -0.41 19.06 29.43
C ALA A 600 0.52 17.86 29.12
N ILE A 601 0.09 16.63 29.49
CA ILE A 601 0.84 15.40 29.22
C ILE A 601 0.88 15.14 27.71
N TRP A 602 -0.26 15.35 27.03
CA TRP A 602 -0.34 15.25 25.57
C TRP A 602 0.63 16.18 24.86
N ASN A 603 0.64 17.47 25.24
CA ASN A 603 1.52 18.45 24.63
C ASN A 603 3.00 18.09 24.85
N GLN A 604 3.34 17.55 26.02
CA GLN A 604 4.69 17.08 26.32
C GLN A 604 5.07 15.86 25.46
N ALA A 605 4.17 14.88 25.35
CA ALA A 605 4.38 13.66 24.56
C ALA A 605 4.53 13.96 23.06
N GLU A 606 3.69 14.85 22.51
CA GLU A 606 3.78 15.27 21.11
C GLU A 606 5.12 15.95 20.83
N LYS A 607 5.57 16.83 21.73
CA LYS A 607 6.86 17.51 21.63
C LYS A 607 8.04 16.54 21.71
N GLU A 608 7.98 15.53 22.58
CA GLU A 608 9.03 14.51 22.69
C GLU A 608 9.12 13.63 21.43
N LEU A 609 8.00 13.27 20.82
CA LEU A 609 7.98 12.56 19.54
C LEU A 609 8.51 13.44 18.40
N GLU A 610 8.11 14.71 18.36
CA GLU A 610 8.62 15.68 17.39
C GLU A 610 10.14 15.84 17.50
N ASN A 611 10.66 16.02 18.72
CA ASN A 611 12.11 16.10 18.96
C ASN A 611 12.84 14.82 18.51
N SER A 612 12.28 13.65 18.83
CA SER A 612 12.86 12.36 18.44
C SER A 612 12.91 12.18 16.91
N LEU A 613 11.88 12.65 16.20
CA LEU A 613 11.83 12.66 14.74
C LEU A 613 12.85 13.62 14.14
N ASN A 614 12.96 14.83 14.69
CA ASN A 614 13.93 15.84 14.24
C ASN A 614 15.38 15.37 14.44
N GLU A 615 15.68 14.72 15.58
CA GLU A 615 17.00 14.14 15.85
C GLU A 615 17.31 12.93 14.95
N PHE A 616 16.30 12.17 14.54
CA PHE A 616 16.48 11.05 13.61
C PHE A 616 16.94 11.50 12.22
N GLY A 617 16.60 12.74 11.83
CA GLY A 617 17.13 13.40 10.63
C GLY A 617 16.45 13.03 9.31
N GLU A 618 15.38 12.23 9.35
CA GLU A 618 14.58 11.88 8.18
C GLU A 618 13.35 12.80 8.03
N PRO A 619 12.90 13.13 6.81
CA PRO A 619 11.71 13.93 6.59
C PRO A 619 10.44 13.26 7.16
N TRP A 620 9.64 14.04 7.88
CA TRP A 620 8.37 13.60 8.44
C TRP A 620 7.24 14.59 8.16
N LYS A 621 5.99 14.11 8.21
CA LYS A 621 4.78 14.93 8.01
C LYS A 621 3.90 14.91 9.26
N LEU A 622 3.21 16.01 9.52
CA LEU A 622 2.19 16.05 10.57
C LEU A 622 0.90 15.40 10.07
N ASN A 623 0.25 14.61 10.91
CA ASN A 623 -1.05 13.97 10.65
C ASN A 623 -2.03 14.33 11.79
N PRO A 624 -2.60 15.54 11.76
CA PRO A 624 -3.38 16.06 12.88
C PRO A 624 -4.59 15.20 13.23
N GLY A 625 -4.75 14.86 14.51
CA GLY A 625 -5.95 14.17 15.01
C GLY A 625 -6.02 12.67 14.78
N ASP A 626 -4.96 12.04 14.25
CA ASP A 626 -4.93 10.60 13.96
C ASP A 626 -4.20 9.77 15.06
N GLY A 627 -3.89 10.38 16.21
CA GLY A 627 -3.29 9.71 17.36
C GLY A 627 -4.21 8.65 17.99
N ALA A 628 -3.64 7.74 18.78
CA ALA A 628 -4.45 6.78 19.55
C ALA A 628 -5.21 7.51 20.69
N PHE A 629 -6.29 6.94 21.21
CA PHE A 629 -7.06 7.62 22.28
C PHE A 629 -6.26 7.80 23.59
N TYR A 630 -5.15 7.08 23.77
CA TYR A 630 -4.29 7.09 24.96
C TYR A 630 -2.93 7.80 24.77
N GLY A 631 -2.59 8.23 23.56
CA GLY A 631 -1.36 8.99 23.32
C GLY A 631 -0.99 9.18 21.84
N PRO A 632 0.02 10.02 21.56
CA PRO A 632 0.47 10.30 20.19
C PRO A 632 1.32 9.14 19.66
N LYS A 633 1.43 9.04 18.33
CA LYS A 633 2.18 7.97 17.66
C LYS A 633 2.95 8.45 16.45
N ILE A 634 4.03 7.74 16.16
CA ILE A 634 4.73 7.79 14.89
C ILE A 634 4.19 6.65 14.03
N ASP A 635 3.51 7.01 12.96
CA ASP A 635 3.04 6.07 11.95
C ASP A 635 4.04 5.97 10.81
N ILE A 636 4.50 4.75 10.54
CA ILE A 636 5.47 4.48 9.49
C ILE A 636 4.77 3.81 8.32
N LYS A 637 4.75 4.53 7.19
CA LYS A 637 4.19 4.06 5.93
C LYS A 637 5.32 3.57 5.03
N ILE A 638 5.30 2.29 4.67
CA ILE A 638 6.27 1.72 3.72
C ILE A 638 5.75 1.85 2.29
N LYS A 639 6.64 2.18 1.36
CA LYS A 639 6.34 2.20 -0.06
C LYS A 639 6.71 0.85 -0.68
N ASP A 640 5.74 0.16 -1.29
CA ASP A 640 6.00 -1.08 -2.02
C ASP A 640 6.61 -0.82 -3.42
N ALA A 641 7.06 -1.87 -4.11
CA ALA A 641 7.69 -1.78 -5.43
C ALA A 641 6.78 -1.21 -6.54
N ILE A 642 5.46 -1.13 -6.32
CA ILE A 642 4.53 -0.45 -7.24
C ILE A 642 4.10 0.92 -6.73
N GLY A 643 4.69 1.42 -5.64
CA GLY A 643 4.52 2.78 -5.16
C GLY A 643 3.30 3.02 -4.27
N ARG A 644 2.63 1.98 -3.78
CA ARG A 644 1.57 2.11 -2.77
C ARG A 644 2.17 2.22 -1.37
N TYR A 645 1.51 3.00 -0.52
CA TYR A 645 1.89 3.14 0.88
C TYR A 645 1.08 2.21 1.78
N HIS A 646 1.77 1.45 2.62
CA HIS A 646 1.16 0.58 3.63
C HIS A 646 1.64 1.00 5.02
N GLN A 647 0.73 1.30 5.93
CA GLN A 647 1.08 1.49 7.33
C GLN A 647 1.35 0.13 7.97
N CYS A 648 2.59 -0.06 8.45
CA CYS A 648 3.05 -1.34 9.01
C CYS A 648 3.59 -1.15 10.41
N ALA A 649 4.70 -0.43 10.54
CA ALA A 649 5.27 -0.10 11.84
C ALA A 649 4.55 1.07 12.50
N THR A 650 4.59 1.04 13.82
CA THR A 650 4.08 2.10 14.67
C THR A 650 4.90 2.15 15.96
N ILE A 651 5.14 3.35 16.46
CA ILE A 651 5.73 3.58 17.77
C ILE A 651 4.82 4.58 18.49
N GLN A 652 4.24 4.18 19.61
CA GLN A 652 3.18 4.92 20.29
C GLN A 652 3.54 5.12 21.76
N LEU A 653 3.33 6.33 22.26
CA LEU A 653 3.48 6.61 23.69
C LEU A 653 2.14 6.41 24.39
N ASP A 654 2.17 5.79 25.57
CA ASP A 654 0.99 5.60 26.41
C ASP A 654 1.29 5.96 27.86
N PHE A 655 0.55 6.95 28.33
CA PHE A 655 0.57 7.46 29.70
C PHE A 655 -0.67 7.03 30.49
N GLN A 656 -1.68 6.47 29.81
CA GLN A 656 -2.97 6.11 30.39
C GLN A 656 -2.97 4.71 30.99
N LEU A 657 -2.44 3.70 30.29
CA LEU A 657 -2.39 2.33 30.82
C LEU A 657 -1.65 2.24 32.16
N PRO A 658 -0.50 2.91 32.38
CA PRO A 658 0.14 2.98 33.68
C PRO A 658 -0.77 3.52 34.80
N ILE A 659 -1.61 4.51 34.52
CA ILE A 659 -2.55 5.07 35.50
C ILE A 659 -3.69 4.08 35.77
N ARG A 660 -4.28 3.52 34.71
CA ARG A 660 -5.45 2.63 34.82
C ARG A 660 -5.15 1.31 35.51
N PHE A 661 -3.92 0.80 35.37
CA PHE A 661 -3.44 -0.41 36.05
C PHE A 661 -2.70 -0.13 37.36
N ASP A 662 -2.61 1.14 37.77
CA ASP A 662 -1.81 1.60 38.92
C ASP A 662 -0.37 1.06 38.93
N LEU A 663 0.27 1.10 37.76
CA LEU A 663 1.64 0.64 37.61
C LEU A 663 2.59 1.61 38.32
N THR A 664 3.41 1.09 39.22
CA THR A 664 4.39 1.89 39.96
C THR A 664 5.75 1.20 40.03
N PHE A 665 6.81 2.00 40.13
CA PHE A 665 8.16 1.54 40.44
C PHE A 665 8.76 2.41 41.56
N VAL A 666 9.71 1.85 42.29
CA VAL A 666 10.44 2.53 43.36
C VAL A 666 11.53 3.41 42.76
N GLY A 667 11.46 4.71 43.07
CA GLY A 667 12.42 5.74 42.63
C GLY A 667 13.80 5.62 43.28
N LYS A 668 14.71 6.53 42.91
CA LYS A 668 16.10 6.55 43.41
C LYS A 668 16.17 6.72 44.93
N ASP A 669 15.22 7.47 45.49
CA ASP A 669 15.20 7.87 46.90
C ASP A 669 14.47 6.87 47.82
N GLY A 670 14.03 5.72 47.29
CA GLY A 670 13.53 4.59 48.07
C GLY A 670 12.07 4.69 48.53
N ASP A 671 11.56 5.89 48.80
CA ASP A 671 10.18 6.11 49.28
C ASP A 671 9.22 6.62 48.19
N ASP A 672 9.73 7.18 47.10
CA ASP A 672 8.89 7.72 46.02
C ASP A 672 8.44 6.63 45.04
N LYS A 673 7.13 6.41 44.98
CA LYS A 673 6.49 5.59 43.92
C LYS A 673 6.22 6.46 42.70
N ALA A 674 6.96 6.22 41.63
CA ALA A 674 6.76 6.85 40.33
C ALA A 674 6.03 5.91 39.37
N ARG A 675 5.40 6.48 38.34
CA ARG A 675 4.71 5.70 37.28
C ARG A 675 5.60 5.58 36.05
N PRO A 676 5.69 4.39 35.42
CA PRO A 676 6.39 4.25 34.15
C PRO A 676 5.58 4.85 33.01
N VAL A 677 6.24 5.09 31.88
CA VAL A 677 5.62 5.33 30.58
C VAL A 677 5.76 4.07 29.73
N ILE A 678 4.76 3.76 28.92
CA ILE A 678 4.78 2.62 28.02
C ILE A 678 5.03 3.12 26.60
N ILE A 679 6.00 2.51 25.92
CA ILE A 679 6.18 2.65 24.48
C ILE A 679 5.67 1.36 23.83
N HIS A 680 4.57 1.46 23.09
CA HIS A 680 4.05 0.38 22.25
C HIS A 680 4.76 0.42 20.92
N ARG A 681 5.25 -0.72 20.45
CA ARG A 681 5.86 -0.76 19.13
C ARG A 681 5.63 -2.05 18.38
N ALA A 682 5.60 -1.92 17.06
CA ALA A 682 5.70 -3.01 16.10
C ALA A 682 6.55 -2.53 14.93
N ILE A 683 7.45 -3.37 14.40
CA ILE A 683 8.37 -3.04 13.31
C ILE A 683 7.88 -3.68 12.00
N LEU A 684 7.51 -4.96 12.03
CA LEU A 684 6.85 -5.60 10.90
C LEU A 684 5.37 -5.21 10.83
N GLY A 685 4.72 -5.04 11.98
CA GLY A 685 3.27 -5.05 12.08
C GLY A 685 2.81 -6.50 12.27
N SER A 686 1.73 -6.92 11.61
CA SER A 686 1.40 -8.35 11.59
C SER A 686 2.29 -9.11 10.61
N VAL A 687 2.71 -10.32 11.01
CA VAL A 687 3.51 -11.20 10.14
C VAL A 687 2.73 -11.54 8.87
N GLU A 688 1.43 -11.75 8.99
CA GLU A 688 0.52 -11.97 7.86
C GLU A 688 0.57 -10.81 6.85
N ARG A 689 0.38 -9.57 7.31
CA ARG A 689 0.40 -8.39 6.44
C ARG A 689 1.78 -8.20 5.82
N MET A 690 2.85 -8.43 6.58
CA MET A 690 4.22 -8.33 6.07
C MET A 690 4.49 -9.37 4.97
N ILE A 691 4.07 -10.61 5.13
CA ILE A 691 4.16 -11.64 4.07
C ILE A 691 3.41 -11.18 2.82
N ALA A 692 2.22 -10.61 2.97
CA ALA A 692 1.47 -10.04 1.85
C ALA A 692 2.34 -9.00 1.11
N ILE A 693 2.80 -7.97 1.81
CA ILE A 693 3.54 -6.86 1.23
C ILE A 693 4.85 -7.32 0.58
N LEU A 694 5.60 -8.23 1.23
CA LEU A 694 6.82 -8.79 0.65
C LEU A 694 6.53 -9.63 -0.61
N THR A 695 5.43 -10.38 -0.63
CA THR A 695 5.00 -11.15 -1.81
C THR A 695 4.79 -10.21 -3.00
N GLU A 696 4.07 -9.10 -2.79
CA GLU A 696 3.76 -8.13 -3.85
C GLU A 696 4.99 -7.31 -4.25
N ASN A 697 5.83 -6.95 -3.29
CA ASN A 697 7.06 -6.21 -3.51
C ASN A 697 8.05 -6.99 -4.38
N TYR A 698 8.29 -8.26 -4.06
CA TYR A 698 9.18 -9.13 -4.82
C TYR A 698 8.51 -9.80 -6.02
N ALA A 699 7.21 -9.58 -6.25
CA ALA A 699 6.43 -10.29 -7.28
C ALA A 699 6.61 -11.83 -7.19
N GLY A 700 6.70 -12.37 -5.97
CA GLY A 700 6.97 -13.78 -5.71
C GLY A 700 8.41 -14.25 -5.95
N LYS A 701 9.33 -13.36 -6.36
CA LYS A 701 10.77 -13.64 -6.52
C LYS A 701 11.53 -13.39 -5.22
N TRP A 702 11.32 -14.25 -4.23
CA TRP A 702 11.91 -14.10 -2.90
C TRP A 702 13.44 -14.03 -2.92
N PRO A 703 14.08 -13.22 -2.04
CA PRO A 703 15.51 -13.28 -1.82
C PRO A 703 15.87 -14.61 -1.16
N LEU A 704 17.11 -15.10 -1.38
CA LEU A 704 17.53 -16.44 -0.96
C LEU A 704 17.17 -16.75 0.50
N TRP A 705 17.41 -15.82 1.42
CA TRP A 705 17.21 -16.06 2.85
C TRP A 705 15.73 -16.21 3.27
N LEU A 706 14.78 -15.67 2.49
CA LEU A 706 13.34 -15.82 2.73
C LEU A 706 12.70 -16.89 1.84
N SER A 707 13.32 -17.22 0.72
CA SER A 707 12.68 -18.05 -0.29
C SER A 707 12.29 -19.42 0.25
N PRO A 708 11.04 -19.86 0.07
CA PRO A 708 10.62 -21.23 0.40
C PRO A 708 11.06 -22.26 -0.66
N ARG A 709 11.80 -21.81 -1.68
CA ARG A 709 12.34 -22.60 -2.81
C ARG A 709 13.78 -22.16 -3.06
N GLN A 710 14.69 -22.54 -2.19
CA GLN A 710 16.07 -22.05 -2.26
C GLN A 710 16.87 -22.82 -3.31
N VAL A 711 16.81 -24.15 -3.26
CA VAL A 711 17.65 -25.03 -4.08
C VAL A 711 16.82 -26.14 -4.71
N MET A 712 16.99 -26.37 -6.02
CA MET A 712 16.41 -27.50 -6.73
C MET A 712 17.51 -28.38 -7.32
N LEU A 713 17.54 -29.66 -6.97
CA LEU A 713 18.46 -30.66 -7.52
C LEU A 713 17.80 -31.34 -8.73
N VAL A 714 18.48 -31.34 -9.87
CA VAL A 714 17.98 -31.93 -11.11
C VAL A 714 18.99 -32.96 -11.65
N PRO A 715 18.73 -34.27 -11.47
CA PRO A 715 19.57 -35.30 -12.07
C PRO A 715 19.38 -35.36 -13.60
N VAL A 716 20.48 -35.54 -14.33
CA VAL A 716 20.47 -35.66 -15.81
C VAL A 716 19.87 -37.00 -16.25
N ASN A 717 20.08 -38.06 -15.49
CA ASN A 717 19.56 -39.41 -15.76
C ASN A 717 19.19 -40.12 -14.45
N PRO A 718 18.44 -41.24 -14.51
CA PRO A 718 18.05 -42.00 -13.31
C PRO A 718 19.22 -42.53 -12.46
N VAL A 719 20.38 -42.77 -13.07
CA VAL A 719 21.58 -43.26 -12.35
C VAL A 719 22.11 -42.21 -11.36
N CYS A 720 21.87 -40.93 -11.64
CA CYS A 720 22.29 -39.82 -10.77
C CYS A 720 21.27 -39.48 -9.66
N GLU A 721 20.11 -40.15 -9.57
CA GLU A 721 19.06 -39.81 -8.60
C GLU A 721 19.50 -39.98 -7.15
N GLU A 722 20.23 -41.05 -6.83
CA GLU A 722 20.75 -41.27 -5.47
C GLU A 722 21.78 -40.20 -5.07
N TYR A 723 22.57 -39.73 -6.04
CA TYR A 723 23.48 -38.60 -5.80
C TYR A 723 22.71 -37.29 -5.58
N ALA A 724 21.68 -37.01 -6.39
CA ALA A 724 20.80 -35.86 -6.21
C ALA A 724 20.14 -35.86 -4.82
N LYS A 725 19.63 -37.01 -4.35
CA LYS A 725 19.07 -37.17 -3.00
C LYS A 725 20.11 -36.94 -1.91
N LYS A 726 21.32 -37.48 -2.06
CA LYS A 726 22.43 -37.26 -1.12
C LYS A 726 22.75 -35.77 -0.98
N VAL A 727 22.95 -35.08 -2.10
CA VAL A 727 23.27 -33.64 -2.10
C VAL A 727 22.08 -32.83 -1.55
N CYS A 728 20.85 -33.14 -1.96
CA CYS A 728 19.65 -32.49 -1.42
C CYS A 728 19.59 -32.60 0.11
N LYS A 729 19.88 -33.79 0.67
CA LYS A 729 19.92 -34.01 2.12
C LYS A 729 21.00 -33.15 2.80
N GLN A 730 22.18 -33.00 2.21
CA GLN A 730 23.24 -32.12 2.75
C GLN A 730 22.78 -30.66 2.83
N PHE A 731 22.06 -30.15 1.81
CA PHE A 731 21.49 -28.81 1.84
C PHE A 731 20.41 -28.66 2.92
N VAL A 732 19.53 -29.66 3.08
CA VAL A 732 18.51 -29.66 4.14
C VAL A 732 19.16 -29.67 5.54
N GLU A 733 20.20 -30.48 5.75
CA GLU A 733 20.94 -30.53 7.02
C GLU A 733 21.66 -29.21 7.34
N ALA A 734 22.03 -28.43 6.32
CA ALA A 734 22.56 -27.07 6.46
C ALA A 734 21.45 -25.99 6.64
N GLY A 735 20.19 -26.40 6.73
CA GLY A 735 19.02 -25.56 6.97
C GLY A 735 18.45 -24.89 5.71
N PHE A 736 18.74 -25.39 4.51
CA PHE A 736 18.13 -24.88 3.27
C PHE A 736 16.86 -25.64 2.90
N MET A 737 15.92 -24.92 2.29
CA MET A 737 14.79 -25.48 1.55
C MET A 737 15.28 -26.00 0.20
N ALA A 738 15.66 -27.28 0.19
CA ALA A 738 16.11 -27.99 -1.00
C ALA A 738 15.13 -29.10 -1.41
N ASP A 739 14.85 -29.19 -2.70
CA ASP A 739 14.02 -30.21 -3.32
C ASP A 739 14.82 -30.94 -4.41
N ALA A 740 14.40 -32.15 -4.79
CA ALA A 740 14.98 -32.90 -5.91
C ALA A 740 13.89 -33.33 -6.91
N ASP A 741 14.05 -32.99 -8.19
CA ASP A 741 13.14 -33.38 -9.27
C ASP A 741 13.55 -34.73 -9.88
N LEU A 742 12.98 -35.81 -9.32
CA LEU A 742 13.24 -37.19 -9.72
C LEU A 742 12.24 -37.71 -10.76
N ASP A 743 11.44 -36.85 -11.41
CA ASP A 743 10.45 -37.30 -12.38
C ASP A 743 11.13 -37.80 -13.66
N SER A 744 11.26 -39.12 -13.82
CA SER A 744 11.90 -39.74 -14.99
C SER A 744 11.12 -39.54 -16.29
N SER A 745 9.85 -39.10 -16.23
CA SER A 745 9.03 -38.83 -17.42
C SER A 745 9.30 -37.45 -18.06
N CYS A 746 10.02 -36.56 -17.36
CA CYS A 746 10.32 -35.21 -17.83
C CYS A 746 11.76 -35.07 -18.34
N LEU A 747 11.91 -34.46 -19.52
CA LEU A 747 13.22 -34.10 -20.08
C LEU A 747 13.94 -33.08 -19.19
N LEU A 748 15.28 -33.14 -19.13
CA LEU A 748 16.13 -32.25 -18.33
C LEU A 748 15.77 -30.76 -18.49
N ASN A 749 15.68 -30.27 -19.73
CA ASN A 749 15.35 -28.85 -19.99
C ASN A 749 13.94 -28.47 -19.49
N LYS A 750 13.00 -29.42 -19.48
CA LYS A 750 11.65 -29.21 -18.93
C LYS A 750 11.71 -29.12 -17.40
N LYS A 751 12.50 -29.97 -16.73
CA LYS A 751 12.73 -29.90 -15.28
C LYS A 751 13.34 -28.56 -14.86
N ILE A 752 14.39 -28.13 -15.56
CA ILE A 752 15.03 -26.83 -15.34
C ILE A 752 14.00 -25.71 -15.51
N ARG A 753 13.24 -25.71 -16.62
CA ARG A 753 12.19 -24.71 -16.85
C ARG A 753 11.11 -24.70 -15.77
N ASN A 754 10.68 -25.87 -15.31
CA ASN A 754 9.69 -25.99 -14.23
C ASN A 754 10.23 -25.39 -12.93
N ALA A 755 11.50 -25.65 -12.58
CA ALA A 755 12.15 -25.07 -11.42
C ALA A 755 12.29 -23.54 -11.53
N GLN A 756 12.58 -23.01 -12.72
CA GLN A 756 12.60 -21.57 -12.97
C GLN A 756 11.21 -20.94 -12.83
N LEU A 757 10.18 -21.57 -13.41
CA LEU A 757 8.79 -21.09 -13.29
C LEU A 757 8.32 -21.11 -11.83
N ALA A 758 8.71 -22.14 -11.07
CA ALA A 758 8.48 -22.25 -9.64
C ALA A 758 9.34 -21.28 -8.80
N GLN A 759 10.22 -20.49 -9.41
CA GLN A 759 11.06 -19.47 -8.77
C GLN A 759 12.10 -20.02 -7.77
N TYR A 760 12.72 -21.19 -8.04
CA TYR A 760 13.86 -21.65 -7.24
C TYR A 760 15.06 -20.72 -7.43
N ASN A 761 15.67 -20.22 -6.34
CA ASN A 761 16.82 -19.31 -6.44
C ASN A 761 17.99 -19.95 -7.22
N PHE A 762 18.35 -21.19 -6.84
CA PHE A 762 19.41 -21.95 -7.46
C PHE A 762 18.93 -23.32 -7.93
N ILE A 763 19.33 -23.70 -9.14
CA ILE A 763 19.05 -24.99 -9.77
C ILE A 763 20.39 -25.68 -9.98
N LEU A 764 20.57 -26.81 -9.31
CA LEU A 764 21.80 -27.59 -9.28
C LEU A 764 21.61 -28.83 -10.14
N VAL A 765 22.25 -28.88 -11.29
CA VAL A 765 22.18 -30.01 -12.21
C VAL A 765 23.30 -31.01 -11.87
N VAL A 766 22.95 -32.29 -11.76
CA VAL A 766 23.90 -33.36 -11.46
C VAL A 766 23.89 -34.46 -12.51
N GLY A 767 25.03 -34.68 -13.16
CA GLY A 767 25.28 -35.78 -14.07
C GLY A 767 26.30 -36.78 -13.51
N GLU A 768 26.75 -37.68 -14.38
CA GLU A 768 27.73 -38.71 -14.00
C GLU A 768 29.09 -38.10 -13.66
N LYS A 769 29.48 -37.03 -14.38
CA LYS A 769 30.71 -36.29 -14.10
C LYS A 769 30.65 -35.71 -12.68
N GLU A 770 29.59 -34.97 -12.39
CA GLU A 770 29.35 -34.32 -11.09
C GLU A 770 29.33 -35.31 -9.93
N ARG A 771 28.74 -36.49 -10.15
CA ARG A 771 28.72 -37.59 -9.17
C ARG A 771 30.12 -38.09 -8.83
N VAL A 772 31.01 -38.21 -9.81
CA VAL A 772 32.39 -38.72 -9.62
C VAL A 772 33.27 -37.69 -8.90
N THR A 773 33.06 -36.39 -9.17
CA THR A 773 33.86 -35.28 -8.63
C THR A 773 33.27 -34.63 -7.37
N ASP A 774 32.16 -35.15 -6.86
CA ASP A 774 31.37 -34.57 -5.75
C ASP A 774 31.06 -33.06 -5.97
N SER A 775 30.62 -32.74 -7.19
CA SER A 775 30.34 -31.38 -7.67
C SER A 775 28.89 -31.23 -8.15
N VAL A 776 28.51 -30.00 -8.48
CA VAL A 776 27.20 -29.65 -9.05
C VAL A 776 27.40 -28.60 -10.15
N ASN A 777 26.56 -28.64 -11.19
CA ASN A 777 26.48 -27.55 -12.16
C ASN A 777 25.46 -26.52 -11.68
N VAL A 778 25.91 -25.31 -11.35
CA VAL A 778 25.07 -24.29 -10.71
C VAL A 778 24.43 -23.37 -11.75
N ARG A 779 23.12 -23.17 -11.60
CA ARG A 779 22.33 -22.22 -12.39
C ARG A 779 21.46 -21.37 -11.47
N THR A 780 21.22 -20.12 -11.87
CA THR A 780 20.27 -19.24 -11.17
C THR A 780 18.86 -19.33 -11.77
N ARG A 781 17.86 -18.77 -11.07
CA ARG A 781 16.47 -18.69 -11.58
C ARG A 781 16.34 -18.03 -12.96
N ASP A 782 17.20 -17.07 -13.27
CA ASP A 782 17.22 -16.36 -14.57
C ASP A 782 18.10 -17.08 -15.62
N ASN A 783 18.46 -18.35 -15.37
CA ASN A 783 19.25 -19.23 -16.24
C ASN A 783 20.71 -18.77 -16.45
N LYS A 784 21.28 -17.96 -15.56
CA LYS A 784 22.72 -17.68 -15.58
C LYS A 784 23.45 -18.94 -15.12
N VAL A 785 24.37 -19.44 -15.94
CA VAL A 785 25.14 -20.66 -15.66
C VAL A 785 26.48 -20.27 -15.04
N HIS A 786 26.74 -20.73 -13.82
CA HIS A 786 28.00 -20.48 -13.12
C HIS A 786 29.01 -21.63 -13.29
N GLY A 787 28.61 -22.72 -13.94
CA GLY A 787 29.46 -23.85 -14.24
C GLY A 787 29.50 -24.88 -13.12
N GLU A 788 30.52 -25.75 -13.16
CA GLU A 788 30.71 -26.83 -12.21
C GLU A 788 31.51 -26.34 -10.99
N LEU A 789 30.97 -26.55 -9.79
CA LEU A 789 31.61 -26.22 -8.51
C LEU A 789 31.43 -27.38 -7.53
N SER A 790 32.36 -27.55 -6.59
CA SER A 790 32.23 -28.58 -5.56
C SER A 790 31.00 -28.33 -4.67
N VAL A 791 30.33 -29.38 -4.18
CA VAL A 791 29.15 -29.23 -3.31
C VAL A 791 29.48 -28.40 -2.07
N ALA A 792 30.65 -28.63 -1.47
CA ALA A 792 31.10 -27.91 -0.28
C ALA A 792 31.27 -26.41 -0.54
N GLU A 793 31.82 -26.01 -1.69
CA GLU A 793 31.98 -24.61 -2.06
C GLU A 793 30.62 -23.92 -2.27
N VAL A 794 29.70 -24.56 -2.99
CA VAL A 794 28.36 -24.00 -3.23
C VAL A 794 27.62 -23.82 -1.92
N LEU A 795 27.67 -24.82 -1.02
CA LEU A 795 27.03 -24.75 0.29
C LEU A 795 27.59 -23.60 1.14
N ALA A 796 28.91 -23.42 1.15
CA ALA A 796 29.56 -22.33 1.87
C ALA A 796 29.15 -20.95 1.32
N ARG A 797 29.17 -20.77 -0.01
CA ARG A 797 28.75 -19.52 -0.67
C ARG A 797 27.28 -19.19 -0.37
N LEU A 798 26.38 -20.15 -0.55
CA LEU A 798 24.96 -19.94 -0.28
C LEU A 798 24.69 -19.65 1.21
N THR A 799 25.46 -20.25 2.11
CA THR A 799 25.36 -19.97 3.55
C THR A 799 25.73 -18.53 3.86
N LEU A 800 26.82 -18.03 3.27
CA LEU A 800 27.24 -16.63 3.42
C LEU A 800 26.21 -15.65 2.84
N LEU A 801 25.65 -15.96 1.67
CA LEU A 801 24.61 -15.14 1.04
C LEU A 801 23.32 -15.11 1.88
N ARG A 802 22.94 -16.25 2.48
CA ARG A 802 21.80 -16.34 3.41
C ARG A 802 22.05 -15.53 4.68
N GLN A 803 23.21 -15.69 5.32
CA GLN A 803 23.56 -15.01 6.57
C GLN A 803 23.69 -13.49 6.41
N SER A 804 24.23 -13.03 5.27
CA SER A 804 24.29 -11.61 4.92
C SER A 804 22.94 -11.02 4.52
N ARG A 805 21.89 -11.85 4.43
CA ARG A 805 20.53 -11.49 3.98
C ARG A 805 20.56 -10.77 2.64
N CYS A 806 21.42 -11.25 1.73
CA CYS A 806 21.62 -10.65 0.42
C CYS A 806 20.30 -10.64 -0.37
N ARG A 807 19.94 -9.46 -0.91
CA ARG A 807 18.71 -9.28 -1.71
C ARG A 807 18.85 -9.86 -3.12
N SER A 808 20.05 -9.78 -3.70
CA SER A 808 20.41 -10.19 -5.06
C SER A 808 21.39 -11.36 -5.06
N ALA A 809 21.09 -12.40 -4.26
CA ALA A 809 22.00 -13.53 -4.06
C ALA A 809 22.40 -14.23 -5.38
N GLU A 810 21.51 -14.28 -6.37
CA GLU A 810 21.80 -14.86 -7.68
C GLU A 810 22.79 -14.03 -8.53
N GLU A 811 22.85 -12.72 -8.32
CA GLU A 811 23.77 -11.84 -9.04
C GLU A 811 25.17 -11.89 -8.43
N GLU A 812 25.23 -11.97 -7.10
CA GLU A 812 26.45 -11.97 -6.26
C GLU A 812 27.15 -13.34 -6.14
N PHE A 813 26.48 -14.43 -6.55
CA PHE A 813 27.02 -15.80 -6.49
C PHE A 813 28.22 -16.01 -7.43
#